data_AF-A0A2H6EYZ6-F1
#
_entry.id   AF-A0A2H6EYZ6-F1
#
_cell.length_a   1.000
_cell.length_b   1.000
_cell.length_c   1.000
_cell.angle_alpha   90.00
_cell.angle_beta   90.00
_cell.angle_gamma   90.00
#
_symmetry.space_group_name_H-M   'P 1'
#
loop_
_entity.id
_entity.type
_entity.pdbx_description
1 polymer ?
#
loop_
_entity_poly.entity_id
_entity_poly.type
_entity_poly.pdbx_seq_one_letter_code
_entity_poly.pdbx_strand_id
1 'polypeptide(L)'
;MYPQLAVQKMPAVVQIEKLAFQLAHQGIGLIPMTNFSRTVEGFNLANRTFRLTLGGELEIKEIPLKIRRLMEELTEQIRKQAENYYYHRLPRTDLLKDAVRTFSTQKPSDIFRQKTVQLYETVQKLAEKRFYQTLPRRTNDELKQANVLDDFLSYFLPRRWQFLENKMQDLLILKEAVRLKQKHPVFRETLFRKFLQELHGEDLESRRDEFTKRLFDRTVHPTQMYSIRVEQLFIQMAKNSVLPEIYESVPVSKLFRELVYEFVGENVPISSQMEAEEVVCDFEALHLAENYGEIFTGESEHIALSFWGDWDGSTRPSGQGHTLISGPLIANIRALALQIKLFQNEQLLTQDEERALQAIGSIEKQIENFRKILQKITQLTSRLEEKYRKTIPLEYAIGRLKRFLRKLRLLRDPLKTLWKHNDRNERRMQQYRRQRSSEMRRLFEINQTLIRIAKDVTLRNREKLQSEKWLFFMSFYKNYLKRFYLTPRIHQKIILDKDQFTVNTTVYNLVELNVLGSLYGYEGLVLAIQVSMAGNPHAILTLYRKLCEEKERVLHKNPELNLPDIRIVPLFEELEAIQKIPEFLDEIWEYAEKSRKLRQRPQDRFCEIMGEFFIAGSDLSQQVGQLKAYSLYQDARDLLNRWMWKKDLLGKIRIKFGSGESPQRQGGYYDPTGGSPVFRDEVFANEAFQSKMDALELRSFRRARSPLMGILSHSDFRTFQSNVMERLRNLPAGELADVFHNIRTKQVDYWNRVFVKASQLPESDPAVWQKLSSVVRREDDEIFVEFLDYVKSNFTQIVYGRPEDMTGIHVVSYFLSRTLLPLRDRPTVRPSREPVLDRSREILERLSNTLPLATHGTMLRAIGHNKAQTFLLGVNQFTTGLFLSLYQFLEMEGAKRTEQFRLHILPHLPVRDILNTLRLYHDPDLIFLKRIEDAFPPGNSALKALKEEQSILKDFIPLFQEELLRKSGVLTKGQIPCRKKIDELLPYLRPDLAVLLQRDIFNWEADAAFPANRLSEKWRRAFQEEFDKRRIIGESRKKMWEMLEKPISEQVRSFIELAKAVKSLFTREAAFQLRGSGVSRGRVTRLATQINDMLRNIVDDSMRQFLLTAVQFLLYLPETMKDIPEEVLLALRDMEKILKLDEEALTQEQQRILLSYFLKMARTSGNSG
;
A
#
# COMPACT_ATOMS: atom_id res chain seq x y z
N MET A 1 -2.43 46.58 31.36
CA MET A 1 -2.63 45.13 31.61
C MET A 1 -2.87 44.43 30.30
N TYR A 2 -2.21 43.30 30.04
CA TYR A 2 -2.46 42.50 28.83
C TYR A 2 -3.89 41.94 28.82
N PRO A 3 -4.67 42.13 27.74
CA PRO A 3 -6.03 41.64 27.66
C PRO A 3 -6.08 40.11 27.79
N GLN A 4 -7.13 39.63 28.44
CA GLN A 4 -7.39 38.22 28.63
C GLN A 4 -8.20 37.70 27.44
N LEU A 5 -7.72 36.64 26.79
CA LEU A 5 -8.45 35.93 25.75
C LEU A 5 -8.91 34.58 26.30
N ALA A 6 -10.21 34.30 26.28
CA ALA A 6 -10.77 33.04 26.75
C ALA A 6 -11.51 32.31 25.60
N VAL A 7 -11.08 31.09 25.31
CA VAL A 7 -11.72 30.20 24.34
C VAL A 7 -12.86 29.45 25.04
N GLN A 8 -14.11 29.74 24.69
CA GLN A 8 -15.26 29.15 25.40
C GLN A 8 -15.30 27.61 25.31
N LYS A 9 -15.03 27.06 24.13
CA LYS A 9 -15.06 25.63 23.83
C LYS A 9 -13.68 25.15 23.37
N MET A 10 -12.81 24.86 24.34
CA MET A 10 -11.48 24.30 24.06
C MET A 10 -11.57 22.76 23.97
N PRO A 11 -11.15 22.12 22.87
CA PRO A 11 -11.18 20.66 22.77
C PRO A 11 -10.24 20.04 23.80
N ALA A 12 -10.66 18.91 24.40
CA ALA A 12 -10.00 18.34 25.58
C ALA A 12 -8.55 17.88 25.34
N VAL A 13 -8.21 17.61 24.09
CA VAL A 13 -6.91 17.11 23.61
C VAL A 13 -5.91 18.21 23.26
N VAL A 14 -6.38 19.47 23.18
CA VAL A 14 -5.56 20.60 22.74
C VAL A 14 -4.79 21.18 23.94
N GLN A 15 -3.48 21.37 23.76
CA GLN A 15 -2.58 21.87 24.80
C GLN A 15 -2.30 23.36 24.57
N ILE A 16 -2.60 24.19 25.56
CA ILE A 16 -2.51 25.64 25.38
C ILE A 16 -1.06 26.12 25.26
N GLU A 17 -0.14 25.43 25.91
CA GLU A 17 1.30 25.73 25.87
C GLU A 17 1.84 25.50 24.46
N LYS A 18 1.42 24.39 23.84
CA LYS A 18 1.78 24.07 22.46
C LYS A 18 1.22 25.11 21.49
N LEU A 19 -0.02 25.56 21.69
CA LEU A 19 -0.61 26.63 20.86
C LEU A 19 0.13 27.96 21.02
N ALA A 20 0.40 28.38 22.25
CA ALA A 20 1.14 29.60 22.53
C ALA A 20 2.53 29.56 21.88
N PHE A 21 3.22 28.42 21.98
CA PHE A 21 4.51 28.20 21.35
C PHE A 21 4.43 28.30 19.81
N GLN A 22 3.49 27.61 19.17
CA GLN A 22 3.33 27.67 17.70
C GLN A 22 2.98 29.08 17.22
N LEU A 23 2.08 29.77 17.92
CA LEU A 23 1.70 31.14 17.57
C LEU A 23 2.85 32.12 17.77
N ALA A 24 3.70 31.93 18.78
CA ALA A 24 4.89 32.76 18.98
C ALA A 24 5.85 32.69 17.79
N HIS A 25 6.03 31.52 17.18
CA HIS A 25 6.85 31.34 15.97
C HIS A 25 6.28 32.08 14.75
N GLN A 26 4.96 32.28 14.73
CA GLN A 26 4.28 33.08 13.71
C GLN A 26 4.28 34.59 14.04
N GLY A 27 4.99 35.00 15.10
CA GLY A 27 5.06 36.39 15.58
C GLY A 27 3.87 36.81 16.45
N ILE A 28 3.08 35.87 16.96
CA ILE A 28 1.90 36.12 17.81
C ILE A 28 2.19 35.67 19.25
N GLY A 29 2.53 36.62 20.11
CA GLY A 29 2.84 36.33 21.51
C GLY A 29 1.59 36.11 22.36
N LEU A 30 1.48 34.91 22.94
CA LEU A 30 0.46 34.53 23.93
C LEU A 30 1.12 33.91 25.16
N ILE A 31 0.68 34.31 26.34
CA ILE A 31 1.10 33.68 27.59
C ILE A 31 0.02 32.70 28.04
N PRO A 32 0.33 31.38 28.12
CA PRO A 32 -0.59 30.38 28.61
C PRO A 32 -0.80 30.51 30.12
N MET A 33 -2.05 30.44 30.59
CA MET A 33 -2.36 30.64 32.01
C MET A 33 -2.18 29.39 32.88
N THR A 34 -1.99 28.21 32.28
CA THR A 34 -1.92 26.90 32.95
C THR A 34 -0.79 26.82 33.98
N ASN A 35 0.36 27.44 33.69
CA ASN A 35 1.52 27.51 34.60
C ASN A 35 1.22 28.23 35.93
N PHE A 36 0.14 29.02 35.99
CA PHE A 36 -0.25 29.80 37.17
C PHE A 36 -1.36 29.13 37.98
N SER A 37 -1.91 28.01 37.51
CA SER A 37 -3.05 27.34 38.17
C SER A 37 -2.62 26.45 39.34
N ARG A 38 -3.31 26.58 40.48
CA ARG A 38 -3.07 25.77 41.69
C ARG A 38 -4.27 24.92 42.14
N THR A 39 -5.44 25.13 41.53
CA THR A 39 -6.69 24.39 41.81
C THR A 39 -7.25 23.79 40.53
N VAL A 40 -8.15 22.79 40.65
CA VAL A 40 -8.80 22.15 39.50
C VAL A 40 -9.67 23.12 38.71
N GLU A 41 -10.42 23.98 39.40
CA GLU A 41 -11.24 25.02 38.79
C GLU A 41 -10.37 26.10 38.12
N GLY A 42 -9.30 26.52 38.78
CA GLY A 42 -8.31 27.43 38.22
C GLY A 42 -7.64 26.85 36.96
N PHE A 43 -7.33 25.56 36.95
CA PHE A 43 -6.79 24.87 35.77
C PHE A 43 -7.79 24.84 34.62
N ASN A 44 -9.09 24.66 34.87
CA ASN A 44 -10.11 24.68 33.81
C ASN A 44 -10.21 26.00 33.10
N LEU A 45 -10.18 27.07 33.89
CA LEU A 45 -10.19 28.41 33.37
C LEU A 45 -8.87 28.69 32.64
N ALA A 46 -7.75 28.33 33.25
CA ALA A 46 -6.43 28.54 32.70
C ALA A 46 -6.20 27.80 31.38
N ASN A 47 -6.63 26.53 31.26
CA ASN A 47 -6.51 25.67 30.08
C ASN A 47 -7.41 26.07 28.90
N ARG A 48 -8.02 27.25 28.98
CA ARG A 48 -8.74 27.88 27.87
C ARG A 48 -8.46 29.38 27.78
N THR A 49 -7.47 29.86 28.52
CA THR A 49 -7.20 31.30 28.68
C THR A 49 -5.76 31.64 28.37
N PHE A 50 -5.57 32.72 27.62
CA PHE A 50 -4.29 33.33 27.30
C PHE A 50 -4.24 34.79 27.78
N ARG A 51 -3.04 35.29 28.04
CA ARG A 51 -2.76 36.74 28.07
C ARG A 51 -2.09 37.16 26.77
N LEU A 52 -2.60 38.23 26.18
CA LEU A 52 -2.13 38.75 24.89
C LEU A 52 -0.94 39.67 25.06
N THR A 53 0.23 39.30 24.54
CA THR A 53 1.38 40.22 24.48
C THR A 53 1.35 40.93 23.12
N LEU A 54 0.40 41.84 22.95
CA LEU A 54 0.41 42.78 21.83
C LEU A 54 1.57 43.75 22.07
N GLY A 55 2.72 43.53 21.43
CA GLY A 55 3.88 44.41 21.57
C GLY A 55 3.69 45.76 20.88
N GLY A 56 4.23 46.83 21.49
CA GLY A 56 4.40 48.17 20.91
C GLY A 56 3.21 49.14 21.03
N GLU A 57 3.48 50.42 20.80
CA GLU A 57 2.44 51.44 20.53
C GLU A 57 1.77 51.09 19.19
N LEU A 58 0.50 50.66 19.24
CA LEU A 58 -0.28 50.32 18.05
C LEU A 58 -1.25 51.45 17.74
N GLU A 59 -1.27 51.91 16.50
CA GLU A 59 -2.32 52.81 16.04
C GLU A 59 -3.69 52.11 16.11
N ILE A 60 -4.74 52.86 16.46
CA ILE A 60 -6.12 52.35 16.62
C ILE A 60 -6.60 51.56 15.39
N LYS A 61 -6.13 51.93 14.19
CA LYS A 61 -6.49 51.30 12.91
C LYS A 61 -5.88 49.91 12.72
N GLU A 62 -4.77 49.59 13.38
CA GLU A 62 -4.08 48.30 13.24
C GLU A 62 -4.62 47.20 14.17
N ILE A 63 -5.27 47.60 15.26
CA ILE A 63 -5.80 46.67 16.29
C ILE A 63 -6.80 45.67 15.70
N PRO A 64 -7.83 46.07 14.90
CA PRO A 64 -8.78 45.13 14.33
C PRO A 64 -8.13 44.10 13.41
N LEU A 65 -7.12 44.50 12.63
CA LEU A 65 -6.38 43.62 11.71
C LEU A 65 -5.57 42.57 12.47
N LYS A 66 -4.83 42.98 13.52
CA LYS A 66 -4.04 42.06 14.36
C LYS A 66 -4.94 41.11 15.15
N ILE A 67 -6.06 41.58 15.69
CA ILE A 67 -7.05 40.73 16.39
C ILE A 67 -7.66 39.71 15.43
N ARG A 68 -8.05 40.14 14.22
CA ARG A 68 -8.58 39.21 13.21
C ARG A 68 -7.57 38.12 12.86
N ARG A 69 -6.31 38.49 12.59
CA ARG A 69 -5.23 37.53 12.31
C ARG A 69 -5.05 36.55 13.47
N LEU A 70 -4.99 37.05 14.71
CA LEU A 70 -4.90 36.20 15.90
C LEU A 70 -6.06 35.21 15.98
N MET A 71 -7.31 35.65 15.77
CA MET A 71 -8.48 34.79 15.85
C MET A 71 -8.48 33.71 14.75
N GLU A 72 -8.10 34.09 13.52
CA GLU A 72 -7.95 33.16 12.41
C GLU A 72 -6.86 32.11 12.68
N GLU A 73 -5.66 32.52 13.10
CA GLU A 73 -4.54 31.60 13.39
C GLU A 73 -4.82 30.73 14.62
N LEU A 74 -5.37 31.29 15.70
CA LEU A 74 -5.70 30.52 16.91
C LEU A 74 -6.77 29.46 16.61
N THR A 75 -7.80 29.80 15.83
CA THR A 75 -8.85 28.84 15.43
C THR A 75 -8.27 27.73 14.56
N GLU A 76 -7.40 28.09 13.60
CA GLU A 76 -6.73 27.14 12.72
C GLU A 76 -5.83 26.17 13.51
N GLN A 77 -5.03 26.68 14.46
CA GLN A 77 -4.12 25.85 15.26
C GLN A 77 -4.86 24.95 16.25
N ILE A 78 -5.91 25.45 16.92
CA ILE A 78 -6.77 24.62 17.78
C ILE A 78 -7.35 23.45 16.96
N ARG A 79 -7.84 23.73 15.75
CA ARG A 79 -8.44 22.72 14.88
C ARG A 79 -7.39 21.71 14.40
N LYS A 80 -6.23 22.16 13.89
CA LYS A 80 -5.11 21.29 13.48
C LYS A 80 -4.66 20.36 14.60
N GLN A 81 -4.58 20.86 15.83
CA GLN A 81 -4.25 20.02 16.98
C GLN A 81 -5.36 19.01 17.29
N ALA A 82 -6.62 19.42 17.27
CA ALA A 82 -7.77 18.56 17.53
C ALA A 82 -7.90 17.42 16.50
N GLU A 83 -7.70 17.70 15.21
CA GLU A 83 -7.79 16.73 14.11
C GLU A 83 -6.83 15.54 14.24
N ASN A 84 -5.74 15.72 15.00
CA ASN A 84 -4.78 14.66 15.28
C ASN A 84 -5.29 13.63 16.29
N TYR A 85 -6.43 13.85 16.95
CA TYR A 85 -6.94 12.95 18.00
C TYR A 85 -8.42 12.58 17.83
N TYR A 86 -9.23 13.42 17.18
CA TYR A 86 -10.67 13.17 17.02
C TYR A 86 -10.95 12.16 15.90
N TYR A 87 -11.36 10.96 16.29
CA TYR A 87 -11.88 9.96 15.38
C TYR A 87 -13.39 10.18 15.17
N HIS A 88 -13.78 10.61 13.97
CA HIS A 88 -15.17 10.90 13.63
C HIS A 88 -15.93 9.59 13.37
N ARG A 89 -16.77 9.20 14.33
CA ARG A 89 -17.59 7.98 14.25
C ARG A 89 -19.01 8.31 13.82
N LEU A 90 -19.66 7.37 13.16
CA LEU A 90 -21.06 7.46 12.82
C LEU A 90 -21.92 7.57 14.09
N PRO A 91 -23.00 8.39 14.06
CA PRO A 91 -23.89 8.53 15.18
C PRO A 91 -24.55 7.18 15.52
N ARG A 92 -24.42 6.75 16.78
CA ARG A 92 -25.01 5.50 17.24
C ARG A 92 -26.47 5.75 17.60
N THR A 93 -27.40 5.21 16.80
CA THR A 93 -28.84 5.35 17.03
C THR A 93 -29.37 4.34 18.05
N ASP A 94 -30.54 4.63 18.62
CA ASP A 94 -31.21 3.70 19.55
C ASP A 94 -31.61 2.39 18.87
N LEU A 95 -31.87 2.42 17.56
CA LEU A 95 -32.10 1.21 16.76
C LEU A 95 -30.93 0.22 16.84
N LEU A 96 -29.69 0.71 16.79
CA LEU A 96 -28.52 -0.16 16.92
C LEU A 96 -28.51 -0.82 18.30
N LYS A 97 -28.77 -0.04 19.36
CA LYS A 97 -28.81 -0.55 20.73
C LYS A 97 -29.92 -1.60 20.86
N ASP A 98 -31.08 -1.34 20.29
CA ASP A 98 -32.22 -2.26 20.32
C ASP A 98 -31.96 -3.53 19.52
N ALA A 99 -31.36 -3.44 18.32
CA ALA A 99 -31.00 -4.61 17.52
C ALA A 99 -29.96 -5.47 18.23
N VAL A 100 -28.90 -4.86 18.79
CA VAL A 100 -27.85 -5.56 19.55
C VAL A 100 -28.42 -6.19 20.82
N ARG A 101 -29.26 -5.46 21.57
CA ARG A 101 -29.92 -5.96 22.77
C ARG A 101 -30.84 -7.13 22.45
N THR A 102 -31.64 -7.01 21.39
CA THR A 102 -32.57 -8.04 20.94
C THR A 102 -31.81 -9.28 20.53
N PHE A 103 -30.76 -9.14 19.71
CA PHE A 103 -29.88 -10.25 19.35
C PHE A 103 -29.28 -10.93 20.58
N SER A 104 -28.71 -10.14 21.50
CA SER A 104 -28.00 -10.66 22.68
C SER A 104 -28.90 -11.37 23.70
N THR A 105 -30.22 -11.14 23.66
CA THR A 105 -31.19 -11.70 24.62
C THR A 105 -32.07 -12.80 24.04
N GLN A 106 -31.96 -13.10 22.74
CA GLN A 106 -32.84 -14.03 22.04
C GLN A 106 -32.21 -15.41 21.81
N LYS A 107 -33.04 -16.47 21.88
CA LYS A 107 -32.69 -17.87 21.54
C LYS A 107 -31.90 -18.03 20.22
N PRO A 108 -32.18 -17.28 19.14
CA PRO A 108 -31.34 -17.21 17.94
C PRO A 108 -29.85 -16.98 18.18
N SER A 109 -29.44 -16.14 19.15
CA SER A 109 -28.04 -15.94 19.51
C SER A 109 -27.44 -17.20 20.14
N ASP A 110 -28.20 -17.93 20.96
CA ASP A 110 -27.72 -19.16 21.60
C ASP A 110 -27.55 -20.30 20.59
N ILE A 111 -28.53 -20.49 19.69
CA ILE A 111 -28.46 -21.47 18.60
C ILE A 111 -27.27 -21.15 17.68
N PHE A 112 -27.08 -19.87 17.39
CA PHE A 112 -25.96 -19.39 16.60
C PHE A 112 -24.61 -19.69 17.27
N ARG A 113 -24.45 -19.30 18.54
CA ARG A 113 -23.23 -19.57 19.32
C ARG A 113 -22.93 -21.07 19.36
N GLN A 114 -23.94 -21.91 19.59
CA GLN A 114 -23.78 -23.37 19.58
C GLN A 114 -23.31 -23.89 18.22
N LYS A 115 -23.91 -23.43 17.11
CA LYS A 115 -23.51 -23.87 15.76
C LYS A 115 -22.07 -23.47 15.43
N THR A 116 -21.66 -22.26 15.82
CA THR A 116 -20.28 -21.78 15.60
C THR A 116 -19.27 -22.54 16.43
N VAL A 117 -19.58 -22.84 17.70
CA VAL A 117 -18.75 -23.68 18.58
C VAL A 117 -18.63 -25.09 18.01
N GLN A 118 -19.72 -25.72 17.57
CA GLN A 118 -19.70 -27.05 16.96
C GLN A 118 -18.84 -27.10 15.69
N LEU A 119 -18.92 -26.07 14.84
CA LEU A 119 -18.08 -25.95 13.64
C LEU A 119 -16.60 -25.82 14.02
N TYR A 120 -16.28 -24.98 15.00
CA TYR A 120 -14.93 -24.80 15.51
C TYR A 120 -14.35 -26.12 16.06
N GLU A 121 -15.09 -26.81 16.94
CA GLU A 121 -14.71 -28.10 17.50
C GLU A 121 -14.50 -29.17 16.41
N THR A 122 -15.34 -29.15 15.36
CA THR A 122 -15.20 -30.09 14.23
C THR A 122 -13.90 -29.84 13.47
N VAL A 123 -13.55 -28.57 13.21
CA VAL A 123 -12.28 -28.22 12.56
C VAL A 123 -11.10 -28.59 13.45
N GLN A 124 -11.19 -28.37 14.75
CA GLN A 124 -10.16 -28.76 15.72
C GLN A 124 -9.93 -30.28 15.72
N LYS A 125 -10.99 -31.09 15.85
CA LYS A 125 -10.91 -32.56 15.79
C LYS A 125 -10.33 -33.06 14.45
N LEU A 126 -10.68 -32.39 13.34
CA LEU A 126 -10.10 -32.70 12.03
C LEU A 126 -8.60 -32.36 11.97
N ALA A 127 -8.17 -31.26 12.59
CA ALA A 127 -6.78 -30.87 12.66
C ALA A 127 -5.96 -31.88 13.47
N GLU A 128 -6.40 -32.23 14.67
CA GLU A 128 -5.76 -33.24 15.53
C GLU A 128 -5.56 -34.58 14.79
N LYS A 129 -6.53 -34.98 13.94
CA LYS A 129 -6.48 -36.25 13.21
C LYS A 129 -5.72 -36.20 11.88
N ARG A 130 -5.81 -35.09 11.13
CA ARG A 130 -5.45 -35.04 9.70
C ARG A 130 -4.52 -33.90 9.29
N PHE A 131 -4.07 -33.04 10.20
CA PHE A 131 -3.20 -31.89 9.87
C PHE A 131 -1.98 -32.30 9.05
N TYR A 132 -1.16 -33.21 9.59
CA TYR A 132 0.06 -33.70 8.93
C TYR A 132 -0.20 -34.56 7.68
N GLN A 133 -1.41 -35.11 7.51
CA GLN A 133 -1.79 -35.87 6.30
C GLN A 133 -2.17 -34.94 5.14
N THR A 134 -2.50 -33.70 5.44
CA THR A 134 -2.94 -32.70 4.45
C THR A 134 -1.74 -32.03 3.75
N LEU A 135 -0.55 -32.12 4.37
CA LEU A 135 0.70 -31.52 3.89
C LEU A 135 1.50 -32.48 2.99
N PRO A 136 2.31 -31.96 2.04
CA PRO A 136 3.25 -32.77 1.26
C PRO A 136 4.24 -33.54 2.17
N ARG A 137 4.64 -34.75 1.74
CA ARG A 137 5.40 -35.70 2.59
C ARG A 137 6.68 -35.14 3.22
N ARG A 138 7.50 -34.35 2.52
CA ARG A 138 8.76 -33.82 3.07
C ARG A 138 8.57 -32.55 3.91
N THR A 139 7.65 -31.66 3.52
CA THR A 139 7.23 -30.51 4.36
C THR A 139 6.71 -30.98 5.72
N ASN A 140 6.11 -32.16 5.76
CA ASN A 140 5.64 -32.81 6.97
C ASN A 140 6.76 -33.10 7.98
N ASP A 141 7.92 -33.57 7.55
CA ASP A 141 8.96 -34.09 8.44
C ASP A 141 9.64 -32.96 9.23
N GLU A 142 9.95 -31.84 8.58
CA GLU A 142 10.50 -30.65 9.25
C GLU A 142 9.46 -29.96 10.14
N LEU A 143 8.22 -29.84 9.69
CA LEU A 143 7.15 -29.20 10.47
C LEU A 143 6.72 -30.04 11.69
N LYS A 144 6.80 -31.38 11.60
CA LYS A 144 6.59 -32.29 12.75
C LYS A 144 7.64 -32.07 13.83
N GLN A 145 8.91 -31.93 13.45
CA GLN A 145 10.01 -31.66 14.40
C GLN A 145 9.82 -30.30 15.11
N ALA A 146 9.14 -29.35 14.47
CA ALA A 146 8.83 -28.03 15.02
C ALA A 146 7.50 -27.97 15.82
N ASN A 147 6.78 -29.09 15.98
CA ASN A 147 5.49 -29.18 16.69
C ASN A 147 4.45 -28.10 16.28
N VAL A 148 4.34 -27.80 14.98
CA VAL A 148 3.54 -26.66 14.48
C VAL A 148 2.02 -26.85 14.59
N LEU A 149 1.54 -28.05 14.96
CA LEU A 149 0.12 -28.29 15.22
C LEU A 149 -0.37 -27.44 16.40
N ASP A 150 0.44 -27.31 17.44
CA ASP A 150 0.09 -26.50 18.61
C ASP A 150 0.01 -25.02 18.23
N ASP A 151 0.94 -24.52 17.41
CA ASP A 151 0.88 -23.16 16.84
C ASP A 151 -0.40 -22.95 16.01
N PHE A 152 -0.79 -23.95 15.20
CA PHE A 152 -2.01 -23.89 14.41
C PHE A 152 -3.25 -23.78 15.31
N LEU A 153 -3.36 -24.64 16.33
CA LEU A 153 -4.53 -24.75 17.21
C LEU A 153 -4.63 -23.62 18.24
N SER A 154 -3.50 -23.23 18.85
CA SER A 154 -3.49 -22.27 19.96
C SER A 154 -3.40 -20.81 19.50
N TYR A 155 -2.79 -20.55 18.35
CA TYR A 155 -2.50 -19.18 17.90
C TYR A 155 -3.20 -18.81 16.59
N PHE A 156 -3.04 -19.62 15.54
CA PHE A 156 -3.55 -19.27 14.21
C PHE A 156 -5.07 -19.42 14.10
N LEU A 157 -5.60 -20.61 14.42
CA LEU A 157 -7.00 -20.94 14.24
C LEU A 157 -7.94 -20.01 15.05
N PRO A 158 -7.72 -19.75 16.35
CA PRO A 158 -8.62 -18.88 17.12
C PRO A 158 -8.71 -17.46 16.53
N ARG A 159 -7.55 -16.88 16.17
CA ARG A 159 -7.49 -15.54 15.58
C ARG A 159 -8.13 -15.49 14.21
N ARG A 160 -7.92 -16.52 13.38
CA ARG A 160 -8.51 -16.58 12.05
C ARG A 160 -10.02 -16.83 12.11
N TRP A 161 -10.49 -17.59 13.10
CA TRP A 161 -11.90 -17.87 13.31
C TRP A 161 -12.71 -16.63 13.70
N GLN A 162 -12.10 -15.69 14.44
CA GLN A 162 -12.73 -14.41 14.79
C GLN A 162 -13.31 -13.67 13.57
N PHE A 163 -12.68 -13.81 12.40
CA PHE A 163 -13.21 -13.23 11.17
C PHE A 163 -14.60 -13.78 10.81
N LEU A 164 -14.76 -15.10 10.82
CA LEU A 164 -16.02 -15.76 10.51
C LEU A 164 -17.09 -15.34 11.53
N GLU A 165 -16.74 -15.31 12.82
CA GLU A 165 -17.63 -14.87 13.89
C GLU A 165 -18.12 -13.44 13.68
N ASN A 166 -17.20 -12.50 13.38
CA ASN A 166 -17.54 -11.11 13.13
C ASN A 166 -18.50 -10.98 11.94
N LYS A 167 -18.21 -11.65 10.81
CA LYS A 167 -19.07 -11.56 9.61
C LYS A 167 -20.45 -12.16 9.82
N MET A 168 -20.53 -13.25 10.56
CA MET A 168 -21.82 -13.84 10.93
C MET A 168 -22.61 -12.92 11.85
N GLN A 169 -21.97 -12.36 12.88
CA GLN A 169 -22.60 -11.42 13.82
C GLN A 169 -23.11 -10.17 13.09
N ASP A 170 -22.31 -9.58 12.20
CA ASP A 170 -22.69 -8.41 11.39
C ASP A 170 -23.96 -8.69 10.59
N LEU A 171 -24.01 -9.81 9.85
CA LEU A 171 -25.17 -10.18 9.04
C LEU A 171 -26.43 -10.41 9.90
N LEU A 172 -26.29 -11.00 11.09
CA LEU A 172 -27.39 -11.25 12.02
C LEU A 172 -27.93 -9.95 12.62
N ILE A 173 -27.05 -9.06 13.06
CA ILE A 173 -27.44 -7.74 13.59
C ILE A 173 -28.17 -6.94 12.51
N LEU A 174 -27.67 -6.95 11.28
CA LEU A 174 -28.32 -6.27 10.17
C LEU A 174 -29.68 -6.90 9.82
N LYS A 175 -29.80 -8.23 9.83
CA LYS A 175 -31.10 -8.92 9.65
C LYS A 175 -32.12 -8.47 10.68
N GLU A 176 -31.73 -8.45 11.95
CA GLU A 176 -32.60 -8.02 13.04
C GLU A 176 -33.00 -6.55 12.89
N ALA A 177 -32.06 -5.68 12.50
CA ALA A 177 -32.35 -4.27 12.27
C ALA A 177 -33.37 -4.05 11.13
N VAL A 178 -33.26 -4.82 10.03
CA VAL A 178 -34.26 -4.80 8.94
C VAL A 178 -35.63 -5.27 9.44
N ARG A 179 -35.68 -6.35 10.23
CA ARG A 179 -36.92 -6.88 10.84
C ARG A 179 -37.60 -5.83 11.73
N LEU A 180 -36.84 -5.14 12.57
CA LEU A 180 -37.36 -4.08 13.44
C LEU A 180 -37.89 -2.89 12.61
N LYS A 181 -37.18 -2.50 11.53
CA LYS A 181 -37.56 -1.38 10.67
C LYS A 181 -38.70 -1.66 9.70
N GLN A 182 -38.97 -2.91 9.37
CA GLN A 182 -40.03 -3.33 8.45
C GLN A 182 -41.43 -2.78 8.82
N LYS A 183 -41.67 -2.50 10.10
CA LYS A 183 -42.93 -1.92 10.57
C LYS A 183 -43.16 -0.48 10.10
N HIS A 184 -42.11 0.23 9.66
CA HIS A 184 -42.19 1.60 9.20
C HIS A 184 -42.45 1.68 7.68
N PRO A 185 -43.59 2.23 7.21
CA PRO A 185 -43.90 2.33 5.78
C PRO A 185 -42.86 3.12 4.97
N VAL A 186 -42.33 4.21 5.54
CA VAL A 186 -41.31 5.06 4.90
C VAL A 186 -40.03 4.29 4.61
N PHE A 187 -39.61 3.41 5.52
CA PHE A 187 -38.42 2.58 5.32
C PHE A 187 -38.62 1.61 4.14
N ARG A 188 -39.76 0.92 4.09
CA ARG A 188 -40.08 -0.02 3.00
C ARG A 188 -40.06 0.66 1.63
N GLU A 189 -40.68 1.83 1.54
CA GLU A 189 -40.74 2.60 0.30
C GLU A 189 -39.37 3.15 -0.11
N THR A 190 -38.58 3.64 0.85
CA THR A 190 -37.22 4.13 0.59
C THR A 190 -36.33 3.00 0.09
N LEU A 191 -36.39 1.84 0.73
CA LEU A 191 -35.62 0.68 0.36
C LEU A 191 -35.99 0.17 -1.04
N PHE A 192 -37.29 0.10 -1.34
CA PHE A 192 -37.78 -0.27 -2.66
C PHE A 192 -37.24 0.65 -3.76
N ARG A 193 -37.31 1.98 -3.55
CA ARG A 193 -36.77 2.96 -4.49
C ARG A 193 -35.27 2.80 -4.70
N LYS A 194 -34.51 2.61 -3.62
CA LYS A 194 -33.06 2.41 -3.70
C LYS A 194 -32.68 1.12 -4.40
N PHE A 195 -33.38 0.02 -4.10
CA PHE A 195 -33.18 -1.24 -4.82
C PHE A 195 -33.43 -1.07 -6.32
N LEU A 196 -34.49 -0.37 -6.73
CA LEU A 196 -34.71 -0.06 -8.13
C LEU A 196 -33.58 0.80 -8.70
N GLN A 197 -33.08 1.81 -7.98
CA GLN A 197 -31.93 2.61 -8.41
C GLN A 197 -30.66 1.77 -8.64
N GLU A 198 -30.41 0.72 -7.84
CA GLU A 198 -29.29 -0.21 -8.04
C GLU A 198 -29.43 -1.03 -9.34
N LEU A 199 -30.66 -1.26 -9.81
CA LEU A 199 -30.97 -1.96 -11.07
C LEU A 199 -30.94 -1.07 -12.31
N HIS A 200 -30.86 0.26 -12.16
CA HIS A 200 -30.75 1.18 -13.30
C HIS A 200 -29.30 1.36 -13.77
N GLY A 201 -29.07 1.70 -15.04
CA GLY A 201 -27.75 2.13 -15.52
C GLY A 201 -27.30 3.46 -14.91
N GLU A 202 -26.05 3.85 -15.15
CA GLU A 202 -25.50 5.14 -14.73
C GLU A 202 -25.04 5.95 -15.94
N ASP A 203 -25.26 7.25 -15.89
CA ASP A 203 -24.74 8.18 -16.89
C ASP A 203 -23.25 8.50 -16.64
N LEU A 204 -22.54 8.84 -17.71
CA LEU A 204 -21.12 9.15 -17.66
C LEU A 204 -20.76 10.35 -16.76
N GLU A 205 -21.62 11.35 -16.65
CA GLU A 205 -21.32 12.57 -15.87
C GLU A 205 -21.33 12.27 -14.37
N SER A 206 -22.35 11.57 -13.90
CA SER A 206 -22.44 11.05 -12.53
C SER A 206 -21.23 10.21 -12.16
N ARG A 207 -20.80 9.31 -13.07
CA ARG A 207 -19.61 8.46 -12.84
C ARG A 207 -18.29 9.24 -12.82
N ARG A 208 -18.17 10.31 -13.61
CA ARG A 208 -17.00 11.21 -13.57
C ARG A 208 -16.95 11.98 -12.25
N ASP A 209 -18.09 12.46 -11.76
CA ASP A 209 -18.19 13.16 -10.47
C ASP A 209 -17.83 12.22 -9.31
N GLU A 210 -18.40 11.01 -9.29
CA GLU A 210 -18.12 10.01 -8.28
C GLU A 210 -16.64 9.58 -8.28
N PHE A 211 -16.08 9.31 -9.47
CA PHE A 211 -14.65 9.02 -9.59
C PHE A 211 -13.82 10.16 -9.01
N THR A 212 -14.17 11.41 -9.27
CA THR A 212 -13.43 12.57 -8.74
C THR A 212 -13.55 12.68 -7.22
N LYS A 213 -14.72 12.35 -6.64
CA LYS A 213 -15.00 12.46 -5.19
C LYS A 213 -14.66 11.20 -4.38
N ARG A 214 -14.19 10.12 -5.01
CA ARG A 214 -13.88 8.85 -4.34
C ARG A 214 -12.91 9.01 -3.16
N LEU A 215 -13.08 8.15 -2.15
CA LEU A 215 -12.37 8.25 -0.88
C LEU A 215 -10.91 7.79 -0.95
N PHE A 216 -10.63 6.74 -1.71
CA PHE A 216 -9.30 6.14 -1.83
C PHE A 216 -9.11 5.43 -3.17
N ASP A 217 -7.87 5.06 -3.46
CA ASP A 217 -7.52 4.17 -4.57
C ASP A 217 -6.99 2.83 -4.07
N ARG A 218 -7.57 1.74 -4.54
CA ARG A 218 -7.17 0.38 -4.18
C ARG A 218 -6.01 -0.09 -5.06
N THR A 219 -4.80 -0.22 -4.50
CA THR A 219 -3.57 -0.60 -5.25
C THR A 219 -3.05 -2.01 -4.95
N VAL A 220 -2.66 -2.75 -5.99
CA VAL A 220 -2.15 -4.13 -5.89
C VAL A 220 -0.69 -4.19 -5.40
N HIS A 221 -0.45 -4.83 -4.26
CA HIS A 221 0.90 -5.06 -3.70
C HIS A 221 1.09 -6.48 -3.12
N PRO A 222 2.33 -7.03 -3.11
CA PRO A 222 2.59 -8.39 -2.60
C PRO A 222 2.70 -8.44 -1.07
N THR A 223 1.62 -8.07 -0.39
CA THR A 223 1.51 -7.87 1.06
C THR A 223 0.36 -8.64 1.72
N GLN A 224 -0.12 -9.69 1.07
CA GLN A 224 -1.18 -10.54 1.60
C GLN A 224 -0.68 -11.36 2.81
N MET A 225 -1.50 -11.53 3.85
CA MET A 225 -1.20 -12.42 4.98
C MET A 225 -2.12 -13.65 5.03
N TYR A 226 -3.33 -13.52 4.49
CA TYR A 226 -4.36 -14.55 4.53
C TYR A 226 -4.86 -14.90 3.12
N SER A 227 -5.40 -16.10 2.96
CA SER A 227 -5.94 -16.59 1.71
C SER A 227 -7.30 -15.97 1.41
N ILE A 228 -7.44 -15.46 0.18
CA ILE A 228 -8.73 -15.06 -0.40
C ILE A 228 -9.68 -16.25 -0.43
N ARG A 229 -9.17 -17.47 -0.61
CA ARG A 229 -10.02 -18.66 -0.71
C ARG A 229 -10.72 -18.97 0.61
N VAL A 230 -10.01 -18.90 1.73
CA VAL A 230 -10.58 -19.07 3.06
C VAL A 230 -11.61 -17.96 3.34
N GLU A 231 -11.30 -16.72 2.97
CA GLU A 231 -12.21 -15.59 3.11
C GLU A 231 -13.53 -15.80 2.35
N GLN A 232 -13.48 -16.22 1.08
CA GLN A 232 -14.67 -16.57 0.30
C GLN A 232 -15.52 -17.66 0.96
N LEU A 233 -14.87 -18.72 1.48
CA LEU A 233 -15.58 -19.80 2.18
C LEU A 233 -16.24 -19.31 3.47
N PHE A 234 -15.56 -18.45 4.23
CA PHE A 234 -16.11 -17.83 5.43
C PHE A 234 -17.31 -16.94 5.11
N ILE A 235 -17.23 -16.08 4.09
CA ILE A 235 -18.35 -15.24 3.66
C ILE A 235 -19.53 -16.12 3.23
N GLN A 236 -19.28 -17.18 2.47
CA GLN A 236 -20.33 -18.12 2.05
C GLN A 236 -20.99 -18.82 3.26
N MET A 237 -20.19 -19.29 4.22
CA MET A 237 -20.71 -19.89 5.47
C MET A 237 -21.51 -18.90 6.29
N ALA A 238 -21.04 -17.65 6.39
CA ALA A 238 -21.76 -16.60 7.10
C ALA A 238 -23.12 -16.31 6.44
N LYS A 239 -23.16 -16.16 5.11
CA LYS A 239 -24.41 -15.97 4.36
C LYS A 239 -25.36 -17.17 4.49
N ASN A 240 -24.87 -18.41 4.36
CA ASN A 240 -25.65 -19.64 4.56
C ASN A 240 -26.18 -19.76 6.00
N SER A 241 -25.47 -19.26 7.00
CA SER A 241 -25.96 -19.30 8.38
C SER A 241 -27.19 -18.43 8.62
N VAL A 242 -27.34 -17.35 7.85
CA VAL A 242 -28.44 -16.38 7.97
C VAL A 242 -29.60 -16.68 7.02
N LEU A 243 -29.29 -17.25 5.85
CA LEU A 243 -30.22 -17.61 4.77
C LEU A 243 -29.86 -18.98 4.14
N PRO A 244 -30.06 -20.08 4.87
CA PRO A 244 -29.70 -21.43 4.40
C PRO A 244 -30.50 -21.89 3.18
N GLU A 245 -31.69 -21.33 2.94
CA GLU A 245 -32.56 -21.66 1.81
C GLU A 245 -32.01 -21.17 0.45
N ILE A 246 -31.00 -20.30 0.45
CA ILE A 246 -30.49 -19.63 -0.76
C ILE A 246 -29.02 -19.91 -1.00
N TYR A 247 -28.21 -19.78 0.05
CA TYR A 247 -26.79 -20.03 -0.05
C TYR A 247 -26.48 -21.49 0.19
N GLU A 248 -25.60 -22.05 -0.63
CA GLU A 248 -25.16 -23.43 -0.49
C GLU A 248 -24.28 -23.63 0.76
N SER A 249 -24.42 -24.79 1.40
CA SER A 249 -23.57 -25.16 2.53
C SER A 249 -22.14 -25.46 2.08
N VAL A 250 -21.16 -25.07 2.91
CA VAL A 250 -19.75 -25.33 2.64
C VAL A 250 -19.31 -26.58 3.39
N PRO A 251 -18.69 -27.57 2.71
CA PRO A 251 -18.14 -28.74 3.39
C PRO A 251 -17.02 -28.33 4.36
N VAL A 252 -17.14 -28.72 5.63
CA VAL A 252 -16.14 -28.40 6.68
C VAL A 252 -14.76 -28.98 6.34
N SER A 253 -14.69 -30.14 5.69
CA SER A 253 -13.44 -30.74 5.22
C SER A 253 -12.70 -29.87 4.21
N LYS A 254 -13.43 -29.16 3.34
CA LYS A 254 -12.86 -28.22 2.38
C LYS A 254 -12.30 -27.00 3.10
N LEU A 255 -13.06 -26.42 4.05
CA LEU A 255 -12.58 -25.31 4.87
C LEU A 255 -11.31 -25.68 5.63
N PHE A 256 -11.31 -26.83 6.32
CA PHE A 256 -10.17 -27.35 7.05
C PHE A 256 -8.91 -27.42 6.17
N ARG A 257 -9.03 -28.00 4.97
CA ARG A 257 -7.91 -28.11 4.02
C ARG A 257 -7.35 -26.74 3.64
N GLU A 258 -8.21 -25.79 3.30
CA GLU A 258 -7.80 -24.43 2.92
C GLU A 258 -7.19 -23.65 4.10
N LEU A 259 -7.65 -23.89 5.34
CA LEU A 259 -7.05 -23.30 6.54
C LEU A 259 -5.64 -23.84 6.81
N VAL A 260 -5.41 -25.15 6.61
CA VAL A 260 -4.06 -25.73 6.73
C VAL A 260 -3.14 -25.15 5.67
N TYR A 261 -3.61 -25.02 4.42
CA TYR A 261 -2.85 -24.38 3.34
C TYR A 261 -2.59 -22.89 3.60
N GLU A 262 -3.54 -22.18 4.20
CA GLU A 262 -3.36 -20.78 4.58
C GLU A 262 -2.28 -20.68 5.67
N PHE A 263 -2.34 -21.54 6.69
CA PHE A 263 -1.36 -21.56 7.76
C PHE A 263 0.07 -21.67 7.25
N VAL A 264 0.36 -22.65 6.36
CA VAL A 264 1.69 -22.86 5.80
C VAL A 264 2.04 -21.91 4.64
N GLY A 265 1.06 -21.19 4.08
CA GLY A 265 1.27 -20.20 3.02
C GLY A 265 1.10 -20.69 1.58
N GLU A 266 0.55 -21.88 1.35
CA GLU A 266 0.42 -22.49 0.02
C GLU A 266 -0.66 -21.81 -0.84
N ASN A 267 -1.75 -21.34 -0.23
CA ASN A 267 -2.87 -20.68 -0.92
C ASN A 267 -2.97 -19.17 -0.60
N VAL A 268 -1.88 -18.58 -0.08
CA VAL A 268 -1.77 -17.13 0.20
C VAL A 268 -1.28 -16.33 -1.01
N PRO A 269 -0.32 -16.80 -1.83
CA PRO A 269 0.12 -16.07 -3.01
C PRO A 269 -1.02 -15.81 -4.00
N ILE A 270 -1.09 -14.58 -4.54
CA ILE A 270 -2.13 -14.15 -5.47
C ILE A 270 -1.53 -13.96 -6.86
N SER A 271 -2.04 -14.70 -7.85
CA SER A 271 -1.70 -14.48 -9.26
C SER A 271 -2.58 -13.39 -9.87
N SER A 272 -2.17 -12.83 -11.02
CA SER A 272 -2.93 -11.83 -11.78
C SER A 272 -4.38 -12.26 -12.02
N GLN A 273 -4.61 -13.56 -12.24
CA GLN A 273 -5.95 -14.11 -12.49
C GLN A 273 -6.86 -14.07 -11.25
N MET A 274 -6.27 -14.15 -10.05
CA MET A 274 -7.00 -14.13 -8.78
C MET A 274 -7.21 -12.70 -8.24
N GLU A 275 -6.62 -11.67 -8.84
CA GLU A 275 -6.84 -10.26 -8.44
C GLU A 275 -8.32 -9.85 -8.58
N ALA A 276 -9.03 -10.38 -9.57
CA ALA A 276 -10.47 -10.14 -9.72
C ALA A 276 -11.28 -10.72 -8.53
N GLU A 277 -10.82 -11.81 -7.94
CA GLU A 277 -11.46 -12.43 -6.78
C GLU A 277 -11.17 -11.64 -5.50
N GLU A 278 -9.99 -11.03 -5.40
CA GLU A 278 -9.63 -10.07 -4.34
C GLU A 278 -10.58 -8.87 -4.34
N VAL A 279 -10.84 -8.29 -5.51
CA VAL A 279 -11.77 -7.16 -5.70
C VAL A 279 -13.18 -7.52 -5.24
N VAL A 280 -13.63 -8.74 -5.54
CA VAL A 280 -14.96 -9.18 -5.09
C VAL A 280 -15.02 -9.28 -3.55
N CYS A 281 -13.97 -9.78 -2.89
CA CYS A 281 -13.89 -9.76 -1.44
C CYS A 281 -13.86 -8.33 -0.86
N ASP A 282 -13.19 -7.38 -1.52
CA ASP A 282 -13.24 -5.96 -1.16
C ASP A 282 -14.69 -5.45 -1.17
N PHE A 283 -15.44 -5.70 -2.25
CA PHE A 283 -16.83 -5.28 -2.34
C PHE A 283 -17.74 -5.91 -1.28
N GLU A 284 -17.55 -7.18 -0.94
CA GLU A 284 -18.34 -7.83 0.12
C GLU A 284 -18.22 -7.10 1.46
N ALA A 285 -17.02 -6.66 1.83
CA ALA A 285 -16.81 -5.88 3.05
C ALA A 285 -17.38 -4.45 2.93
N LEU A 286 -17.17 -3.79 1.77
CA LEU A 286 -17.67 -2.44 1.53
C LEU A 286 -19.20 -2.39 1.55
N HIS A 287 -19.89 -3.29 0.85
CA HIS A 287 -21.35 -3.36 0.86
C HIS A 287 -21.92 -3.56 2.27
N LEU A 288 -21.26 -4.37 3.11
CA LEU A 288 -21.68 -4.52 4.51
C LEU A 288 -21.54 -3.22 5.31
N ALA A 289 -20.46 -2.46 5.09
CA ALA A 289 -20.27 -1.15 5.72
C ALA A 289 -21.30 -0.11 5.22
N GLU A 290 -21.60 -0.09 3.91
CA GLU A 290 -22.65 0.78 3.35
C GLU A 290 -24.02 0.45 3.96
N ASN A 291 -24.37 -0.83 4.01
CA ASN A 291 -25.63 -1.29 4.60
C ASN A 291 -25.72 -0.94 6.08
N TYR A 292 -24.61 -1.04 6.81
CA TYR A 292 -24.54 -0.63 8.21
C TYR A 292 -24.83 0.86 8.39
N GLY A 293 -24.13 1.73 7.65
CA GLY A 293 -24.36 3.17 7.69
C GLY A 293 -25.81 3.51 7.35
N GLU A 294 -26.32 2.94 6.26
CA GLU A 294 -27.67 3.20 5.76
C GLU A 294 -28.75 2.76 6.75
N ILE A 295 -28.65 1.55 7.30
CA ILE A 295 -29.66 1.00 8.20
C ILE A 295 -29.61 1.68 9.55
N PHE A 296 -28.45 1.99 10.12
CA PHE A 296 -28.38 2.53 11.48
C PHE A 296 -28.47 4.04 11.54
N THR A 297 -27.95 4.77 10.56
CA THR A 297 -27.88 6.24 10.62
C THR A 297 -28.76 6.94 9.59
N GLY A 298 -29.18 6.22 8.54
CA GLY A 298 -29.84 6.83 7.37
C GLY A 298 -28.86 7.49 6.40
N GLU A 299 -27.59 7.69 6.80
CA GLU A 299 -26.52 8.10 5.92
C GLU A 299 -26.06 6.90 5.10
N SER A 300 -26.18 6.99 3.78
CA SER A 300 -25.63 5.99 2.86
C SER A 300 -24.41 6.62 2.19
N GLU A 301 -23.23 6.20 2.61
CA GLU A 301 -22.01 6.55 1.89
C GLU A 301 -21.86 5.55 0.75
N HIS A 302 -22.00 6.00 -0.49
CA HIS A 302 -21.65 5.19 -1.65
C HIS A 302 -20.12 5.14 -1.77
N ILE A 303 -19.53 3.94 -1.69
CA ILE A 303 -18.09 3.74 -1.63
C ILE A 303 -17.60 3.23 -2.99
N ALA A 304 -17.16 4.16 -3.84
CA ALA A 304 -16.44 3.86 -5.07
C ALA A 304 -15.11 3.15 -4.79
N LEU A 305 -14.87 2.03 -5.48
CA LEU A 305 -13.59 1.35 -5.51
C LEU A 305 -12.93 1.58 -6.88
N SER A 306 -11.91 2.44 -6.89
CA SER A 306 -11.00 2.56 -8.03
C SER A 306 -9.82 1.59 -7.85
N PHE A 307 -9.70 0.61 -8.74
CA PHE A 307 -8.70 -0.44 -8.68
C PHE A 307 -7.50 -0.17 -9.58
N TRP A 308 -6.30 -0.27 -9.01
CA TRP A 308 -5.02 0.12 -9.61
C TRP A 308 -4.07 -1.08 -9.64
N GLY A 309 -3.66 -1.46 -10.84
CA GLY A 309 -2.73 -2.56 -11.07
C GLY A 309 -1.85 -2.33 -12.29
N ASP A 310 -0.68 -2.99 -12.30
CA ASP A 310 0.18 -3.11 -13.48
C ASP A 310 -0.65 -3.71 -14.64
N TRP A 311 -0.43 -3.26 -15.88
CA TRP A 311 -1.31 -3.55 -17.01
C TRP A 311 -0.68 -4.43 -18.10
N ASP A 312 -1.48 -4.78 -19.12
CA ASP A 312 -1.08 -5.51 -20.31
C ASP A 312 0.25 -4.98 -20.87
N GLY A 313 1.27 -5.83 -20.90
CA GLY A 313 2.57 -5.49 -21.47
C GLY A 313 3.52 -4.68 -20.58
N SER A 314 3.11 -4.23 -19.40
CA SER A 314 4.07 -3.72 -18.40
C SER A 314 4.88 -4.88 -17.81
N THR A 315 4.17 -5.84 -17.23
CA THR A 315 4.68 -7.12 -16.72
C THR A 315 3.58 -8.19 -16.65
N ARG A 316 2.37 -7.90 -17.16
CA ARG A 316 1.17 -8.71 -16.96
C ARG A 316 0.67 -9.36 -18.27
N PRO A 317 -0.07 -10.48 -18.15
CA PRO A 317 -0.72 -11.12 -19.29
C PRO A 317 -1.60 -10.18 -20.11
N SER A 318 -1.64 -10.36 -21.43
CA SER A 318 -2.60 -9.65 -22.29
C SER A 318 -4.05 -10.02 -21.90
N GLY A 319 -4.88 -9.02 -21.61
CA GLY A 319 -6.28 -9.18 -21.20
C GLY A 319 -6.51 -9.11 -19.68
N GLN A 320 -5.53 -8.64 -18.89
CA GLN A 320 -5.70 -8.46 -17.46
C GLN A 320 -6.87 -7.52 -17.13
N GLY A 321 -7.08 -6.49 -17.95
CA GLY A 321 -8.23 -5.60 -17.81
C GLY A 321 -9.58 -6.26 -17.89
N HIS A 322 -9.74 -7.13 -18.88
CA HIS A 322 -10.96 -7.92 -19.07
C HIS A 322 -11.19 -8.85 -17.88
N THR A 323 -10.12 -9.45 -17.34
CA THR A 323 -10.20 -10.24 -16.09
C THR A 323 -10.72 -9.39 -14.93
N LEU A 324 -10.14 -8.22 -14.71
CA LEU A 324 -10.49 -7.35 -13.58
C LEU A 324 -11.94 -6.84 -13.64
N ILE A 325 -12.42 -6.38 -14.81
CA ILE A 325 -13.83 -5.95 -14.97
C ILE A 325 -14.80 -7.14 -14.90
N SER A 326 -14.38 -8.30 -15.38
CA SER A 326 -15.24 -9.48 -15.33
C SER A 326 -15.53 -9.92 -13.89
N GLY A 327 -14.65 -9.66 -12.93
CA GLY A 327 -14.87 -10.02 -11.51
C GLY A 327 -16.16 -9.40 -10.94
N PRO A 328 -16.27 -8.05 -10.87
CA PRO A 328 -17.48 -7.34 -10.47
C PRO A 328 -18.71 -7.70 -11.31
N LEU A 329 -18.57 -7.84 -12.63
CA LEU A 329 -19.67 -8.26 -13.51
C LEU A 329 -20.21 -9.65 -13.13
N ILE A 330 -19.32 -10.63 -12.96
CA ILE A 330 -19.67 -12.01 -12.58
C ILE A 330 -20.27 -12.04 -11.18
N ALA A 331 -19.73 -11.27 -10.23
CA ALA A 331 -20.29 -11.15 -8.89
C ALA A 331 -21.71 -10.60 -8.91
N ASN A 332 -21.97 -9.57 -9.73
CA ASN A 332 -23.32 -9.01 -9.91
C ASN A 332 -24.29 -10.01 -10.54
N ILE A 333 -23.86 -10.73 -11.60
CA ILE A 333 -24.65 -11.80 -12.22
C ILE A 333 -25.03 -12.87 -11.20
N ARG A 334 -24.07 -13.31 -10.37
CA ARG A 334 -24.34 -14.31 -9.32
C ARG A 334 -25.30 -13.79 -8.25
N ALA A 335 -25.15 -12.54 -7.83
CA ALA A 335 -26.07 -11.92 -6.88
C ALA A 335 -27.51 -11.85 -7.42
N LEU A 336 -27.68 -11.43 -8.69
CA LEU A 336 -28.98 -11.39 -9.36
C LEU A 336 -29.56 -12.79 -9.59
N ALA A 337 -28.72 -13.77 -9.97
CA ALA A 337 -29.16 -15.15 -10.17
C ALA A 337 -29.70 -15.77 -8.88
N LEU A 338 -29.08 -15.47 -7.72
CA LEU A 338 -29.59 -15.88 -6.41
C LEU A 338 -30.95 -15.25 -6.11
N GLN A 339 -31.14 -13.98 -6.44
CA GLN A 339 -32.41 -13.29 -6.27
C GLN A 339 -33.50 -13.88 -7.19
N ILE A 340 -33.17 -14.18 -8.44
CA ILE A 340 -34.11 -14.80 -9.39
C ILE A 340 -34.47 -16.22 -8.98
N LYS A 341 -33.53 -16.99 -8.43
CA LYS A 341 -33.83 -18.32 -7.86
C LYS A 341 -34.88 -18.25 -6.76
N LEU A 342 -34.86 -17.19 -5.95
CA LEU A 342 -35.92 -16.95 -4.96
C LEU A 342 -37.26 -16.66 -5.61
N PHE A 343 -37.30 -15.86 -6.69
CA PHE A 343 -38.52 -15.61 -7.45
C PHE A 343 -39.08 -16.88 -8.09
N GLN A 344 -38.21 -17.77 -8.57
CA GLN A 344 -38.59 -19.10 -9.08
C GLN A 344 -39.21 -19.96 -7.99
N ASN A 345 -38.56 -20.04 -6.82
CA ASN A 345 -39.08 -20.82 -5.68
C ASN A 345 -40.44 -20.32 -5.18
N GLU A 346 -40.71 -19.02 -5.33
CA GLU A 346 -41.99 -18.39 -4.97
C GLU A 346 -43.00 -18.36 -6.15
N GLN A 347 -42.67 -18.95 -7.30
CA GLN A 347 -43.51 -19.02 -8.51
C GLN A 347 -43.96 -17.66 -9.04
N LEU A 348 -43.06 -16.67 -9.05
CA LEU A 348 -43.37 -15.28 -9.42
C LEU A 348 -42.92 -14.88 -10.83
N LEU A 349 -42.33 -15.80 -11.58
CA LEU A 349 -41.89 -15.58 -12.94
C LEU A 349 -43.02 -15.88 -13.93
N THR A 350 -43.09 -15.08 -15.00
CA THR A 350 -43.92 -15.35 -16.17
C THR A 350 -43.26 -16.37 -17.10
N GLN A 351 -44.06 -16.98 -17.99
CA GLN A 351 -43.54 -17.93 -18.97
C GLN A 351 -42.44 -17.34 -19.86
N ASP A 352 -42.54 -16.06 -20.23
CA ASP A 352 -41.52 -15.42 -21.06
C ASP A 352 -40.20 -15.17 -20.30
N GLU A 353 -40.27 -14.86 -19.00
CA GLU A 353 -39.09 -14.74 -18.14
C GLU A 353 -38.44 -16.11 -17.91
N GLU A 354 -39.23 -17.17 -17.73
CA GLU A 354 -38.71 -18.54 -17.65
C GLU A 354 -38.03 -18.97 -18.96
N ARG A 355 -38.63 -18.66 -20.12
CA ARG A 355 -38.00 -18.90 -21.43
C ARG A 355 -36.69 -18.11 -21.58
N ALA A 356 -36.66 -16.86 -21.14
CA ALA A 356 -35.45 -16.04 -21.17
C ALA A 356 -34.32 -16.65 -20.30
N LEU A 357 -34.65 -17.18 -19.12
CA LEU A 357 -33.68 -17.87 -18.26
C LEU A 357 -33.20 -19.20 -18.88
N GLN A 358 -34.10 -19.96 -19.50
CA GLN A 358 -33.73 -21.18 -20.22
C GLN A 358 -32.79 -20.88 -21.41
N ALA A 359 -33.00 -19.77 -22.12
CA ALA A 359 -32.15 -19.34 -23.22
C ALA A 359 -30.72 -18.95 -22.77
N ILE A 360 -30.57 -18.42 -21.55
CA ILE A 360 -29.25 -18.17 -20.96
C ILE A 360 -28.52 -19.50 -20.74
N GLY A 361 -29.20 -20.53 -20.23
CA GLY A 361 -28.61 -21.82 -19.90
C GLY A 361 -27.67 -21.75 -18.70
N SER A 362 -26.56 -22.50 -18.72
CA SER A 362 -25.63 -22.57 -17.58
C SER A 362 -24.69 -21.36 -17.52
N ILE A 363 -24.97 -20.44 -16.58
CA ILE A 363 -24.15 -19.25 -16.27
C ILE A 363 -22.71 -19.66 -15.91
N GLU A 364 -22.52 -20.65 -15.03
CA GLU A 364 -21.18 -21.09 -14.61
C GLU A 364 -20.36 -21.67 -15.77
N LYS A 365 -20.99 -22.39 -16.71
CA LYS A 365 -20.30 -22.89 -17.91
C LYS A 365 -19.82 -21.76 -18.81
N GLN A 366 -20.59 -20.67 -18.92
CA GLN A 366 -20.21 -19.50 -19.72
C GLN A 366 -19.05 -18.74 -19.06
N ILE A 367 -19.08 -18.56 -17.75
CA ILE A 367 -17.97 -17.97 -16.98
C ILE A 367 -16.69 -18.78 -17.19
N GLU A 368 -16.78 -20.11 -17.11
CA GLU A 368 -15.63 -21.00 -17.32
C GLU A 368 -15.07 -20.92 -18.74
N ASN A 369 -15.95 -20.82 -19.75
CA ASN A 369 -15.53 -20.62 -21.14
C ASN A 369 -14.78 -19.30 -21.33
N PHE A 370 -15.29 -18.21 -20.75
CA PHE A 370 -14.63 -16.90 -20.80
C PHE A 370 -13.24 -16.94 -20.14
N ARG A 371 -13.14 -17.54 -18.94
CA ARG A 371 -11.86 -17.74 -18.24
C ARG A 371 -10.85 -18.54 -19.08
N LYS A 372 -11.29 -19.61 -19.74
CA LYS A 372 -10.45 -20.40 -20.66
C LYS A 372 -9.93 -19.58 -21.85
N ILE A 373 -10.71 -18.65 -22.39
CA ILE A 373 -10.27 -17.77 -23.49
C ILE A 373 -9.16 -16.82 -23.01
N LEU A 374 -9.32 -16.21 -21.83
CA LEU A 374 -8.28 -15.35 -21.24
C LEU A 374 -6.97 -16.11 -21.00
N GLN A 375 -7.06 -17.36 -20.54
CA GLN A 375 -5.89 -18.24 -20.39
C GLN A 375 -5.21 -18.54 -21.74
N LYS A 376 -5.97 -18.81 -22.81
CA LYS A 376 -5.42 -19.01 -24.16
C LYS A 376 -4.70 -17.77 -24.69
N ILE A 377 -5.27 -16.57 -24.47
CA ILE A 377 -4.65 -15.29 -24.84
C ILE A 377 -3.33 -15.11 -24.08
N THR A 378 -3.36 -15.35 -22.77
CA THR A 378 -2.18 -15.27 -21.90
C THR A 378 -1.06 -16.19 -22.41
N GLN A 379 -1.36 -17.47 -22.62
CA GLN A 379 -0.40 -18.46 -23.11
C GLN A 379 0.19 -18.10 -24.48
N LEU A 380 -0.65 -17.59 -25.41
CA LEU A 380 -0.18 -17.17 -26.73
C LEU A 380 0.72 -15.93 -26.64
N THR A 381 0.41 -15.01 -25.73
CA THR A 381 1.22 -13.80 -25.50
C THR A 381 2.60 -14.16 -24.96
N SER A 382 2.69 -15.01 -23.94
CA SER A 382 3.97 -15.49 -23.40
C SER A 382 4.81 -16.21 -24.46
N ARG A 383 4.17 -17.03 -25.32
CA ARG A 383 4.86 -17.70 -26.44
C ARG A 383 5.40 -16.74 -27.50
N LEU A 384 4.68 -15.65 -27.77
CA LEU A 384 5.13 -14.61 -28.69
C LEU A 384 6.31 -13.85 -28.08
N GLU A 385 6.19 -13.42 -26.83
CA GLU A 385 7.24 -12.70 -26.10
C GLU A 385 8.54 -13.52 -26.00
N GLU A 386 8.47 -14.79 -25.59
CA GLU A 386 9.63 -15.67 -25.49
C GLU A 386 10.35 -15.82 -26.84
N LYS A 387 9.59 -15.90 -27.94
CA LYS A 387 10.15 -15.97 -29.30
C LYS A 387 10.75 -14.65 -29.75
N TYR A 388 10.11 -13.51 -29.47
CA TYR A 388 10.65 -12.19 -29.76
C TYR A 388 11.98 -11.95 -29.03
N ARG A 389 12.04 -12.29 -27.73
CA ARG A 389 13.29 -12.23 -26.95
C ARG A 389 14.40 -13.11 -27.54
N LYS A 390 14.06 -14.31 -28.03
CA LYS A 390 15.00 -15.22 -28.72
C LYS A 390 15.49 -14.70 -30.08
N THR A 391 14.85 -13.68 -30.66
CA THR A 391 15.10 -13.21 -32.04
C THR A 391 15.58 -11.77 -32.16
N ILE A 392 15.74 -11.04 -31.05
CA ILE A 392 16.47 -9.76 -31.06
C ILE A 392 17.89 -10.04 -31.55
N PRO A 393 18.39 -9.36 -32.60
CA PRO A 393 19.68 -9.66 -33.19
C PRO A 393 20.80 -9.22 -32.25
N LEU A 394 21.35 -10.16 -31.48
CA LEU A 394 22.78 -10.17 -31.23
C LEU A 394 23.39 -10.82 -32.48
N GLU A 395 24.26 -10.08 -33.18
CA GLU A 395 24.91 -10.51 -34.41
C GLU A 395 25.29 -11.99 -34.33
N TYR A 396 24.56 -12.83 -35.07
CA TYR A 396 25.03 -14.19 -35.31
C TYR A 396 26.38 -14.03 -36.03
N ALA A 397 27.48 -14.42 -35.38
CA ALA A 397 28.75 -14.62 -36.07
C ALA A 397 28.56 -15.80 -37.04
N ILE A 398 28.05 -15.51 -38.23
CA ILE A 398 27.79 -16.51 -39.26
C ILE A 398 29.15 -16.99 -39.76
N GLY A 399 29.51 -18.23 -39.43
CA GLY A 399 30.70 -18.92 -39.92
C GLY A 399 30.74 -18.98 -41.46
N ARG A 400 31.95 -19.05 -42.04
CA ARG A 400 32.21 -18.91 -43.49
C ARG A 400 31.32 -19.82 -44.36
N LEU A 401 31.03 -21.05 -43.93
CA LEU A 401 30.19 -22.02 -44.64
C LEU A 401 28.72 -21.60 -44.76
N LYS A 402 28.11 -21.06 -43.68
CA LYS A 402 26.71 -20.58 -43.69
C LYS A 402 26.55 -19.32 -44.54
N ARG A 403 27.60 -18.50 -44.64
CA ARG A 403 27.65 -17.31 -45.50
C ARG A 403 27.68 -17.69 -46.99
N PHE A 404 28.41 -18.74 -47.33
CA PHE A 404 28.44 -19.34 -48.67
C PHE A 404 27.09 -19.97 -49.06
N LEU A 405 26.47 -20.75 -48.19
CA LEU A 405 25.15 -21.36 -48.45
C LEU A 405 24.01 -20.34 -48.58
N ARG A 406 24.13 -19.17 -47.92
CA ARG A 406 23.19 -18.04 -48.07
C ARG A 406 23.36 -17.32 -49.41
N LYS A 407 24.60 -17.19 -49.92
CA LYS A 407 24.87 -16.67 -51.28
C LYS A 407 24.24 -17.56 -52.35
N LEU A 408 24.20 -18.87 -52.14
CA LEU A 408 23.59 -19.85 -53.04
C LEU A 408 22.05 -19.94 -52.94
N ARG A 409 21.37 -19.12 -52.11
CA ARG A 409 19.91 -19.17 -51.86
C ARG A 409 19.35 -20.52 -51.38
N LEU A 410 20.21 -21.47 -50.99
CA LEU A 410 19.83 -22.82 -50.54
C LEU A 410 19.34 -22.86 -49.09
N LEU A 411 19.64 -21.82 -48.29
CA LEU A 411 19.14 -21.67 -46.93
C LEU A 411 17.89 -20.78 -46.91
N ARG A 412 16.78 -21.29 -46.37
CA ARG A 412 15.61 -20.47 -46.07
C ARG A 412 16.01 -19.36 -45.13
N ASP A 413 15.69 -18.12 -45.48
CA ASP A 413 15.95 -16.97 -44.62
C ASP A 413 15.21 -17.17 -43.28
N PRO A 414 15.94 -17.30 -42.16
CA PRO A 414 15.33 -17.50 -40.86
C PRO A 414 14.39 -16.35 -40.52
N LEU A 415 14.69 -15.10 -40.92
CA LEU A 415 13.82 -13.94 -40.70
C LEU A 415 12.50 -14.05 -41.47
N LYS A 416 12.56 -14.46 -42.74
CA LYS A 416 11.36 -14.66 -43.58
C LYS A 416 10.49 -15.83 -43.10
N THR A 417 11.11 -16.88 -42.58
CA THR A 417 10.41 -18.04 -42.01
C THR A 417 9.77 -17.68 -40.67
N LEU A 418 10.44 -16.85 -39.86
CA LEU A 418 9.93 -16.31 -38.61
C LEU A 418 8.73 -15.38 -38.85
N TRP A 419 8.84 -14.47 -39.82
CA TRP A 419 7.78 -13.52 -40.19
C TRP A 419 6.49 -14.23 -40.61
N LYS A 420 6.59 -15.27 -41.44
CA LYS A 420 5.43 -16.12 -41.82
C LYS A 420 4.81 -16.87 -40.64
N HIS A 421 5.61 -17.25 -39.64
CA HIS A 421 5.12 -17.94 -38.45
C HIS A 421 4.49 -16.97 -37.45
N ASN A 422 4.99 -15.74 -37.37
CA ASN A 422 4.42 -14.66 -36.56
C ASN A 422 3.06 -14.22 -37.11
N ASP A 423 2.93 -14.06 -38.43
CA ASP A 423 1.64 -13.77 -39.09
C ASP A 423 0.53 -14.79 -38.71
N ARG A 424 0.87 -16.09 -38.57
CA ARG A 424 -0.10 -17.10 -38.10
C ARG A 424 -0.51 -16.91 -36.63
N ASN A 425 0.44 -16.61 -35.75
CA ASN A 425 0.16 -16.41 -34.33
C ASN A 425 -0.55 -15.07 -34.07
N GLU A 426 -0.23 -14.04 -34.84
CA GLU A 426 -0.92 -12.74 -34.82
C GLU A 426 -2.37 -12.88 -35.28
N ARG A 427 -2.64 -13.62 -36.36
CA ARG A 427 -4.02 -13.95 -36.78
C ARG A 427 -4.78 -14.72 -35.71
N ARG A 428 -4.15 -15.69 -35.05
CA ARG A 428 -4.74 -16.41 -33.90
C ARG A 428 -5.03 -15.48 -32.73
N MET A 429 -4.13 -14.55 -32.44
CA MET A 429 -4.32 -13.53 -31.39
C MET A 429 -5.52 -12.65 -31.71
N GLN A 430 -5.65 -12.17 -32.95
CA GLN A 430 -6.82 -11.41 -33.39
C GLN A 430 -8.12 -12.22 -33.23
N GLN A 431 -8.10 -13.51 -33.60
CA GLN A 431 -9.25 -14.40 -33.43
C GLN A 431 -9.62 -14.57 -31.95
N TYR A 432 -8.66 -14.81 -31.07
CA TYR A 432 -8.92 -14.92 -29.63
C TYR A 432 -9.41 -13.60 -29.02
N ARG A 433 -8.90 -12.44 -29.46
CA ARG A 433 -9.40 -11.13 -29.03
C ARG A 433 -10.86 -10.92 -29.44
N ARG A 434 -11.23 -11.27 -30.68
CA ARG A 434 -12.63 -11.25 -31.13
C ARG A 434 -13.52 -12.17 -30.29
N GLN A 435 -13.03 -13.39 -30.02
CA GLN A 435 -13.76 -14.34 -29.17
C GLN A 435 -13.92 -13.82 -27.74
N ARG A 436 -12.87 -13.25 -27.13
CA ARG A 436 -12.92 -12.61 -25.80
C ARG A 436 -13.98 -11.52 -25.76
N SER A 437 -13.99 -10.63 -26.76
CA SER A 437 -14.98 -9.54 -26.85
C SER A 437 -16.41 -10.09 -26.95
N SER A 438 -16.65 -11.12 -27.78
CA SER A 438 -17.95 -11.77 -27.90
C SER A 438 -18.42 -12.47 -26.61
N GLU A 439 -17.53 -13.18 -25.92
CA GLU A 439 -17.88 -13.85 -24.65
C GLU A 439 -18.13 -12.82 -23.52
N MET A 440 -17.36 -11.74 -23.47
CA MET A 440 -17.60 -10.65 -22.50
C MET A 440 -18.91 -9.93 -22.78
N ARG A 441 -19.23 -9.68 -24.06
CA ARG A 441 -20.52 -9.15 -24.50
C ARG A 441 -21.68 -10.00 -23.99
N ARG A 442 -21.56 -11.33 -24.15
CA ARG A 442 -22.56 -12.28 -23.65
C ARG A 442 -22.77 -12.18 -22.13
N LEU A 443 -21.70 -11.98 -21.35
CA LEU A 443 -21.84 -11.77 -19.90
C LEU A 443 -22.63 -10.50 -19.57
N PHE A 444 -22.39 -9.40 -20.29
CA PHE A 444 -23.20 -8.18 -20.13
C PHE A 444 -24.66 -8.36 -20.53
N GLU A 445 -24.94 -9.12 -21.60
CA GLU A 445 -26.31 -9.44 -22.04
C GLU A 445 -27.07 -10.25 -20.99
N ILE A 446 -26.39 -11.23 -20.37
CA ILE A 446 -26.93 -11.99 -19.24
C ILE A 446 -27.25 -11.04 -18.08
N ASN A 447 -26.29 -10.20 -17.70
CA ASN A 447 -26.48 -9.23 -16.62
C ASN A 447 -27.70 -8.33 -16.87
N GLN A 448 -27.84 -7.76 -18.07
CA GLN A 448 -29.00 -6.94 -18.44
C GLN A 448 -30.32 -7.71 -18.42
N THR A 449 -30.32 -8.96 -18.90
CA THR A 449 -31.51 -9.82 -18.86
C THR A 449 -31.95 -10.09 -17.42
N LEU A 450 -31.01 -10.41 -16.53
CA LEU A 450 -31.31 -10.64 -15.12
C LEU A 450 -31.78 -9.36 -14.41
N ILE A 451 -31.19 -8.21 -14.70
CA ILE A 451 -31.62 -6.90 -14.19
C ILE A 451 -33.07 -6.61 -14.58
N ARG A 452 -33.41 -6.81 -15.86
CA ARG A 452 -34.78 -6.59 -16.36
C ARG A 452 -35.78 -7.49 -15.64
N ILE A 453 -35.50 -8.79 -15.54
CA ILE A 453 -36.36 -9.75 -14.81
C ILE A 453 -36.51 -9.31 -13.35
N ALA A 454 -35.41 -8.98 -12.68
CA ALA A 454 -35.45 -8.56 -11.28
C ALA A 454 -36.29 -7.29 -11.08
N LYS A 455 -36.15 -6.32 -11.98
CA LYS A 455 -36.93 -5.08 -11.97
C LYS A 455 -38.42 -5.35 -12.18
N ASP A 456 -38.79 -6.09 -13.23
CA ASP A 456 -40.18 -6.33 -13.61
C ASP A 456 -40.92 -7.16 -12.54
N VAL A 457 -40.29 -8.22 -12.03
CA VAL A 457 -40.84 -9.03 -10.94
C VAL A 457 -41.03 -8.20 -9.68
N THR A 458 -40.05 -7.36 -9.30
CA THR A 458 -40.15 -6.54 -8.09
C THR A 458 -41.22 -5.45 -8.23
N LEU A 459 -41.37 -4.83 -9.40
CA LEU A 459 -42.41 -3.83 -9.67
C LEU A 459 -43.83 -4.43 -9.60
N ARG A 460 -44.03 -5.63 -10.16
CA ARG A 460 -45.34 -6.30 -10.16
C ARG A 460 -45.77 -6.81 -8.79
N ASN A 461 -44.83 -7.15 -7.91
CA ASN A 461 -45.08 -7.76 -6.60
C ASN A 461 -44.83 -6.77 -5.44
N ARG A 462 -45.22 -5.49 -5.62
CA ARG A 462 -44.96 -4.43 -4.64
C ARG A 462 -45.63 -4.69 -3.28
N GLU A 463 -46.72 -5.45 -3.24
CA GLU A 463 -47.38 -5.88 -2.01
C GLU A 463 -46.52 -6.83 -1.16
N LYS A 464 -45.55 -7.54 -1.75
CA LYS A 464 -44.58 -8.38 -1.04
C LYS A 464 -43.53 -7.59 -0.26
N LEU A 465 -43.52 -6.25 -0.34
CA LEU A 465 -42.73 -5.38 0.55
C LEU A 465 -43.07 -5.58 2.04
N GLN A 466 -44.17 -6.26 2.37
CA GLN A 466 -44.49 -6.65 3.74
C GLN A 466 -43.76 -7.92 4.21
N SER A 467 -43.03 -8.62 3.34
CA SER A 467 -42.26 -9.83 3.69
C SER A 467 -40.86 -9.45 4.20
N GLU A 468 -40.48 -10.00 5.36
CA GLU A 468 -39.14 -9.80 5.94
C GLU A 468 -38.06 -10.30 4.97
N LYS A 469 -38.31 -11.45 4.36
CA LYS A 469 -37.41 -12.11 3.40
C LYS A 469 -37.11 -11.19 2.23
N TRP A 470 -38.13 -10.56 1.64
CA TRP A 470 -37.97 -9.63 0.52
C TRP A 470 -37.20 -8.36 0.89
N LEU A 471 -37.55 -7.74 2.03
CA LEU A 471 -36.86 -6.55 2.52
C LEU A 471 -35.38 -6.83 2.80
N PHE A 472 -35.07 -8.02 3.32
CA PHE A 472 -33.69 -8.43 3.50
C PHE A 472 -32.95 -8.50 2.14
N PHE A 473 -33.48 -9.17 1.12
CA PHE A 473 -32.78 -9.22 -0.18
C PHE A 473 -32.53 -7.85 -0.80
N MET A 474 -33.55 -6.99 -0.80
CA MET A 474 -33.41 -5.64 -1.35
C MET A 474 -32.40 -4.80 -0.57
N SER A 475 -32.30 -4.99 0.75
CA SER A 475 -31.33 -4.25 1.60
C SER A 475 -29.89 -4.63 1.32
N PHE A 476 -29.63 -5.87 0.90
CA PHE A 476 -28.28 -6.41 0.73
C PHE A 476 -27.82 -6.48 -0.72
N TYR A 477 -28.69 -6.23 -1.68
CA TYR A 477 -28.30 -6.12 -3.08
C TYR A 477 -27.70 -4.73 -3.36
N LYS A 478 -26.42 -4.72 -3.74
CA LYS A 478 -25.69 -3.55 -4.21
C LYS A 478 -25.03 -3.91 -5.53
N ASN A 479 -25.14 -3.05 -6.53
CA ASN A 479 -24.57 -3.32 -7.85
C ASN A 479 -23.04 -3.11 -7.83
N TYR A 480 -22.30 -4.21 -8.06
CA TYR A 480 -20.83 -4.21 -8.03
C TYR A 480 -20.22 -3.35 -9.14
N LEU A 481 -20.85 -3.28 -10.31
CA LEU A 481 -20.31 -2.51 -11.45
C LEU A 481 -20.45 -1.01 -11.26
N LYS A 482 -21.52 -0.55 -10.58
CA LYS A 482 -21.69 0.87 -10.25
C LYS A 482 -20.54 1.41 -9.42
N ARG A 483 -20.09 0.60 -8.45
CA ARG A 483 -19.01 0.98 -7.52
C ARG A 483 -17.61 0.74 -8.09
N PHE A 484 -17.48 0.10 -9.25
CA PHE A 484 -16.17 -0.30 -9.79
C PHE A 484 -15.64 0.69 -10.82
N TYR A 485 -14.38 1.09 -10.62
CA TYR A 485 -13.60 1.87 -11.57
C TYR A 485 -12.25 1.21 -11.78
N LEU A 486 -11.81 1.13 -13.02
CA LEU A 486 -10.49 0.59 -13.34
C LEU A 486 -9.52 1.71 -13.74
N THR A 487 -8.35 1.74 -13.09
CA THR A 487 -7.28 2.69 -13.40
C THR A 487 -5.97 1.93 -13.67
N PRO A 488 -5.73 1.57 -14.94
CA PRO A 488 -4.54 0.83 -15.36
C PRO A 488 -3.23 1.59 -15.11
N ARG A 489 -2.12 0.86 -14.91
CA ARG A 489 -0.76 1.42 -14.85
C ARG A 489 0.09 0.94 -16.02
N ILE A 490 0.69 1.88 -16.78
CA ILE A 490 1.68 1.61 -17.84
C ILE A 490 3.01 2.29 -17.50
N HIS A 491 4.12 1.75 -17.98
CA HIS A 491 5.46 2.32 -17.78
C HIS A 491 5.81 3.28 -18.92
N GLN A 492 6.41 4.45 -18.62
CA GLN A 492 6.79 5.46 -19.63
C GLN A 492 7.62 4.86 -20.77
N LYS A 493 8.58 4.00 -20.45
CA LYS A 493 9.43 3.28 -21.43
C LYS A 493 8.66 2.55 -22.53
N ILE A 494 7.49 1.96 -22.22
CA ILE A 494 6.68 1.24 -23.20
C ILE A 494 6.02 2.21 -24.18
N ILE A 495 5.70 3.41 -23.72
CA ILE A 495 5.12 4.47 -24.57
C ILE A 495 6.18 4.99 -25.56
N LEU A 496 7.41 5.16 -25.07
CA LEU A 496 8.55 5.68 -25.84
C LEU A 496 9.31 4.61 -26.64
N ASP A 497 8.92 3.33 -26.56
CA ASP A 497 9.59 2.25 -27.28
C ASP A 497 9.44 2.41 -28.79
N LYS A 498 10.42 1.95 -29.58
CA LYS A 498 10.30 1.90 -31.04
C LYS A 498 9.20 0.93 -31.46
N ASP A 499 9.03 -0.18 -30.74
CA ASP A 499 7.91 -1.10 -30.99
C ASP A 499 6.63 -0.58 -30.33
N GLN A 500 5.72 -0.11 -31.18
CA GLN A 500 4.45 0.47 -30.77
C GLN A 500 3.36 -0.59 -30.52
N PHE A 501 3.61 -1.88 -30.73
CA PHE A 501 2.60 -2.94 -30.60
C PHE A 501 1.99 -3.02 -29.20
N THR A 502 2.82 -2.92 -28.15
CA THR A 502 2.40 -3.07 -26.76
C THR A 502 1.53 -1.90 -26.30
N VAL A 503 1.95 -0.66 -26.58
CA VAL A 503 1.17 0.54 -26.24
C VAL A 503 -0.14 0.60 -27.04
N ASN A 504 -0.12 0.27 -28.33
CA ASN A 504 -1.34 0.26 -29.15
C ASN A 504 -2.31 -0.84 -28.70
N THR A 505 -1.82 -2.01 -28.32
CA THR A 505 -2.66 -3.07 -27.73
C THR A 505 -3.30 -2.61 -26.43
N THR A 506 -2.55 -1.91 -25.58
CA THR A 506 -3.07 -1.35 -24.33
C THR A 506 -4.20 -0.36 -24.61
N VAL A 507 -3.95 0.64 -25.47
CA VAL A 507 -4.93 1.66 -25.87
C VAL A 507 -6.21 1.02 -26.44
N TYR A 508 -6.07 0.07 -27.37
CA TYR A 508 -7.21 -0.68 -27.92
C TYR A 508 -8.03 -1.37 -26.82
N ASN A 509 -7.37 -2.08 -25.90
CA ASN A 509 -8.07 -2.80 -24.84
C ASN A 509 -8.83 -1.85 -23.90
N LEU A 510 -8.30 -0.66 -23.60
CA LEU A 510 -8.97 0.31 -22.73
C LEU A 510 -10.22 0.90 -23.37
N VAL A 511 -10.13 1.29 -24.65
CA VAL A 511 -11.28 1.80 -25.37
C VAL A 511 -12.33 0.70 -25.57
N GLU A 512 -11.92 -0.54 -25.88
CA GLU A 512 -12.83 -1.69 -25.99
C GLU A 512 -13.64 -1.93 -24.72
N LEU A 513 -13.03 -1.81 -23.53
CA LEU A 513 -13.73 -1.97 -22.26
C LEU A 513 -14.79 -0.90 -22.06
N ASN A 514 -14.50 0.36 -22.39
CA ASN A 514 -15.48 1.45 -22.33
C ASN A 514 -16.62 1.29 -23.35
N VAL A 515 -16.32 0.75 -24.54
CA VAL A 515 -17.35 0.42 -25.54
C VAL A 515 -18.30 -0.65 -25.01
N LEU A 516 -17.75 -1.73 -24.45
CA LEU A 516 -18.57 -2.79 -23.85
C LEU A 516 -19.40 -2.25 -22.68
N GLY A 517 -18.83 -1.40 -21.82
CA GLY A 517 -19.58 -0.76 -20.74
C GLY A 517 -20.74 0.11 -21.25
N SER A 518 -20.47 1.02 -22.19
CA SER A 518 -21.47 1.95 -22.74
C SER A 518 -22.64 1.24 -23.42
N LEU A 519 -22.37 0.18 -24.20
CA LEU A 519 -23.41 -0.63 -24.86
C LEU A 519 -24.44 -1.24 -23.90
N TYR A 520 -24.06 -1.42 -22.62
CA TYR A 520 -24.90 -2.08 -21.61
C TYR A 520 -25.14 -1.19 -20.38
N GLY A 521 -25.06 0.14 -20.52
CA GLY A 521 -25.47 1.10 -19.47
C GLY A 521 -24.48 1.26 -18.30
N TYR A 522 -23.21 0.90 -18.51
CA TYR A 522 -22.11 1.09 -17.57
C TYR A 522 -21.02 1.96 -18.21
N GLU A 523 -21.35 3.23 -18.47
CA GLU A 523 -20.43 4.18 -19.11
C GLU A 523 -19.21 4.46 -18.21
N GLY A 524 -18.02 4.64 -18.77
CA GLY A 524 -16.86 5.02 -17.94
C GLY A 524 -16.39 3.95 -16.94
N LEU A 525 -16.23 2.70 -17.39
CA LEU A 525 -15.52 1.67 -16.62
C LEU A 525 -14.03 2.03 -16.44
N VAL A 526 -13.44 2.69 -17.43
CA VAL A 526 -12.06 3.21 -17.41
C VAL A 526 -12.11 4.72 -17.64
N LEU A 527 -11.82 5.50 -16.60
CA LEU A 527 -11.80 6.97 -16.66
C LEU A 527 -10.40 7.57 -16.62
N ALA A 528 -9.39 6.79 -16.22
CA ALA A 528 -8.02 7.25 -16.11
C ALA A 528 -7.00 6.13 -16.38
N ILE A 529 -5.80 6.50 -16.81
CA ILE A 529 -4.62 5.65 -16.92
C ILE A 529 -3.42 6.30 -16.23
N GLN A 530 -2.67 5.52 -15.45
CA GLN A 530 -1.47 5.98 -14.77
C GLN A 530 -0.21 5.70 -15.61
N VAL A 531 0.69 6.70 -15.69
CA VAL A 531 2.01 6.56 -16.31
C VAL A 531 3.10 6.54 -15.24
N SER A 532 3.83 5.44 -15.16
CA SER A 532 4.95 5.21 -14.21
C SER A 532 6.23 5.84 -14.70
N MET A 533 7.11 6.24 -13.78
CA MET A 533 8.36 6.94 -14.08
C MET A 533 8.11 8.18 -14.94
N ALA A 534 7.07 8.96 -14.60
CA ALA A 534 6.68 10.14 -15.35
C ALA A 534 7.73 11.25 -15.15
N GLY A 535 8.65 11.34 -16.09
CA GLY A 535 9.68 12.39 -16.14
C GLY A 535 9.79 13.06 -17.52
N ASN A 536 9.08 12.55 -18.53
CA ASN A 536 9.08 13.10 -19.88
C ASN A 536 7.65 13.47 -20.31
N PRO A 537 7.33 14.76 -20.51
CA PRO A 537 5.98 15.19 -20.89
C PRO A 537 5.57 14.69 -22.29
N HIS A 538 6.52 14.43 -23.19
CA HIS A 538 6.24 13.87 -24.51
C HIS A 538 5.57 12.50 -24.44
N ALA A 539 5.90 11.68 -23.45
CA ALA A 539 5.26 10.38 -23.26
C ALA A 539 3.78 10.53 -22.89
N ILE A 540 3.44 11.51 -22.05
CA ILE A 540 2.06 11.82 -21.67
C ILE A 540 1.26 12.23 -22.90
N LEU A 541 1.77 13.18 -23.67
CA LEU A 541 1.09 13.69 -24.86
C LEU A 541 0.93 12.62 -25.95
N THR A 542 1.93 11.76 -26.13
CA THR A 542 1.88 10.65 -27.10
C THR A 542 0.80 9.64 -26.74
N LEU A 543 0.73 9.23 -25.47
CA LEU A 543 -0.31 8.32 -24.99
C LEU A 543 -1.70 8.94 -25.12
N TYR A 544 -1.85 10.22 -24.76
CA TYR A 544 -3.12 10.94 -24.87
C TYR A 544 -3.65 10.96 -26.31
N ARG A 545 -2.79 11.30 -27.28
CA ARG A 545 -3.18 11.33 -28.71
C ARG A 545 -3.66 9.97 -29.20
N LYS A 546 -2.94 8.89 -28.86
CA LYS A 546 -3.35 7.52 -29.22
C LYS A 546 -4.71 7.15 -28.65
N LEU A 547 -5.00 7.53 -27.39
CA LEU A 547 -6.30 7.29 -26.76
C LEU A 547 -7.42 8.06 -27.49
N CYS A 548 -7.17 9.31 -27.88
CA CYS A 548 -8.11 10.12 -28.66
C CYS A 548 -8.36 9.53 -30.04
N GLU A 549 -7.31 9.21 -30.79
CA GLU A 549 -7.40 8.60 -32.12
C GLU A 549 -8.21 7.30 -32.11
N GLU A 550 -7.97 6.44 -31.12
CA GLU A 550 -8.69 5.17 -31.00
C GLU A 550 -10.16 5.38 -30.60
N LYS A 551 -10.44 6.34 -29.71
CA LYS A 551 -11.82 6.74 -29.38
C LYS A 551 -12.55 7.26 -30.61
N GLU A 552 -11.95 8.18 -31.37
CA GLU A 552 -12.54 8.74 -32.60
C GLU A 552 -12.79 7.66 -33.64
N ARG A 553 -11.85 6.72 -33.83
CA ARG A 553 -12.00 5.56 -34.72
C ARG A 553 -13.24 4.73 -34.39
N VAL A 554 -13.55 4.57 -33.11
CA VAL A 554 -14.73 3.83 -32.65
C VAL A 554 -16.01 4.64 -32.83
N LEU A 555 -16.01 5.93 -32.46
CA LEU A 555 -17.16 6.82 -32.60
C LEU A 555 -17.57 7.01 -34.06
N HIS A 556 -16.63 7.02 -34.99
CA HIS A 556 -16.93 7.02 -36.42
C HIS A 556 -17.75 5.80 -36.88
N LYS A 557 -17.60 4.66 -36.20
CA LYS A 557 -18.35 3.43 -36.52
C LYS A 557 -19.64 3.28 -35.74
N ASN A 558 -19.74 3.90 -34.55
CA ASN A 558 -20.89 3.83 -33.65
C ASN A 558 -21.10 5.23 -33.02
N PRO A 559 -21.71 6.18 -33.76
CA PRO A 559 -21.86 7.57 -33.32
C PRO A 559 -22.72 7.75 -32.07
N GLU A 560 -23.58 6.77 -31.77
CA GLU A 560 -24.50 6.76 -30.63
C GLU A 560 -23.83 6.42 -29.29
N LEU A 561 -22.58 5.94 -29.29
CA LEU A 561 -21.88 5.58 -28.05
C LEU A 561 -21.40 6.81 -27.28
N ASN A 562 -21.64 6.82 -25.98
CA ASN A 562 -21.09 7.82 -25.08
C ASN A 562 -19.77 7.34 -24.46
N LEU A 563 -18.64 7.72 -25.05
CA LEU A 563 -17.31 7.27 -24.62
C LEU A 563 -16.54 8.38 -23.87
N PRO A 564 -15.97 8.08 -22.68
CA PRO A 564 -15.20 9.04 -21.93
C PRO A 564 -13.85 9.35 -22.57
N ASP A 565 -13.29 10.50 -22.22
CA ASP A 565 -11.87 10.75 -22.37
C ASP A 565 -11.13 10.03 -21.23
N ILE A 566 -10.19 9.17 -21.58
CA ILE A 566 -9.35 8.47 -20.60
C ILE A 566 -8.24 9.43 -20.20
N ARG A 567 -8.35 9.99 -18.98
CA ARG A 567 -7.41 11.00 -18.46
C ARG A 567 -6.10 10.36 -18.00
N ILE A 568 -4.99 11.10 -18.07
CA ILE A 568 -3.68 10.60 -17.67
C ILE A 568 -3.34 11.05 -16.25
N VAL A 569 -2.78 10.12 -15.48
CA VAL A 569 -2.25 10.36 -14.13
C VAL A 569 -0.73 10.11 -14.14
N PRO A 570 0.12 11.15 -14.18
CA PRO A 570 1.56 10.97 -14.05
C PRO A 570 1.91 10.51 -12.62
N LEU A 571 2.75 9.48 -12.52
CA LEU A 571 3.36 9.04 -11.27
C LEU A 571 4.83 9.49 -11.21
N PHE A 572 5.10 10.43 -10.31
CA PHE A 572 6.44 10.93 -10.00
C PHE A 572 7.10 10.04 -8.93
N GLU A 573 8.17 9.34 -9.30
CA GLU A 573 8.84 8.32 -8.44
C GLU A 573 10.26 8.72 -8.04
N GLU A 574 10.89 9.63 -8.78
CA GLU A 574 12.31 10.01 -8.61
C GLU A 574 12.47 11.43 -8.07
N LEU A 575 13.56 11.63 -7.31
CA LEU A 575 13.89 12.93 -6.72
C LEU A 575 13.95 14.05 -7.78
N GLU A 576 14.66 13.80 -8.89
CA GLU A 576 14.81 14.77 -9.98
C GLU A 576 13.47 15.12 -10.63
N ALA A 577 12.62 14.12 -10.87
CA ALA A 577 11.30 14.32 -11.46
C ALA A 577 10.40 15.16 -10.55
N ILE A 578 10.50 14.98 -9.23
CA ILE A 578 9.74 15.75 -8.24
C ILE A 578 10.21 17.21 -8.18
N GLN A 579 11.52 17.44 -8.24
CA GLN A 579 12.09 18.79 -8.25
C GLN A 579 11.71 19.57 -9.51
N LYS A 580 11.49 18.87 -10.64
CA LYS A 580 11.18 19.45 -11.95
C LYS A 580 9.70 19.34 -12.37
N ILE A 581 8.80 19.18 -11.39
CA ILE A 581 7.35 19.09 -11.66
C ILE A 581 6.81 20.33 -12.41
N PRO A 582 7.15 21.59 -12.04
CA PRO A 582 6.62 22.76 -12.73
C PRO A 582 6.97 22.76 -14.22
N GLU A 583 8.24 22.50 -14.56
CA GLU A 583 8.74 22.47 -15.93
C GLU A 583 8.03 21.38 -16.74
N PHE A 584 7.86 20.19 -16.16
CA PHE A 584 7.11 19.10 -16.77
C PHE A 584 5.65 19.49 -17.07
N LEU A 585 4.99 20.21 -16.16
CA LEU A 585 3.60 20.61 -16.32
C LEU A 585 3.41 21.78 -17.27
N ASP A 586 4.37 22.71 -17.33
CA ASP A 586 4.33 23.86 -18.23
C ASP A 586 4.34 23.41 -19.70
N GLU A 587 5.11 22.37 -20.06
CA GLU A 587 5.07 21.80 -21.42
C GLU A 587 3.70 21.22 -21.80
N ILE A 588 3.03 20.54 -20.87
CA ILE A 588 1.68 19.98 -21.09
C ILE A 588 0.66 21.12 -21.17
N TRP A 589 0.81 22.15 -20.33
CA TRP A 589 -0.04 23.34 -20.34
C TRP A 589 0.05 24.09 -21.66
N GLU A 590 1.26 24.32 -22.19
CA GLU A 590 1.45 24.92 -23.51
C GLU A 590 0.75 24.13 -24.62
N TYR A 591 0.81 22.81 -24.56
CA TYR A 591 0.08 21.97 -25.51
C TYR A 591 -1.44 22.14 -25.36
N ALA A 592 -1.97 22.23 -24.14
CA ALA A 592 -3.39 22.47 -23.90
C ALA A 592 -3.83 23.84 -24.45
N GLU A 593 -3.04 24.89 -24.25
CA GLU A 593 -3.30 26.23 -24.81
C GLU A 593 -3.34 26.24 -26.35
N LYS A 594 -2.40 25.51 -26.98
CA LYS A 594 -2.27 25.42 -28.44
C LYS A 594 -3.32 24.50 -29.07
N SER A 595 -3.78 23.46 -28.37
CA SER A 595 -4.68 22.42 -28.91
C SER A 595 -6.16 22.59 -28.53
N ARG A 596 -6.52 23.62 -27.75
CA ARG A 596 -7.91 23.88 -27.35
C ARG A 596 -8.80 24.25 -28.52
N LYS A 597 -10.09 23.95 -28.41
CA LYS A 597 -11.12 24.48 -29.33
C LYS A 597 -11.28 26.00 -29.10
N LEU A 598 -11.70 26.75 -30.11
CA LEU A 598 -11.86 28.22 -30.06
C LEU A 598 -12.68 28.73 -28.86
N ARG A 599 -13.69 27.99 -28.41
CA ARG A 599 -14.56 28.35 -27.27
C ARG A 599 -14.18 27.66 -25.95
N GLN A 600 -13.15 26.83 -25.95
CA GLN A 600 -12.72 26.05 -24.78
C GLN A 600 -11.66 26.82 -24.00
N ARG A 601 -11.78 26.84 -22.66
CA ARG A 601 -10.75 27.44 -21.81
C ARG A 601 -9.53 26.51 -21.74
N PRO A 602 -8.30 27.04 -21.59
CA PRO A 602 -7.10 26.21 -21.43
C PRO A 602 -7.21 25.24 -20.26
N GLN A 603 -7.85 25.64 -19.17
CA GLN A 603 -8.10 24.81 -17.98
C GLN A 603 -8.92 23.57 -18.32
N ASP A 604 -10.02 23.75 -19.06
CA ASP A 604 -10.90 22.63 -19.45
C ASP A 604 -10.15 21.66 -20.35
N ARG A 605 -9.35 22.19 -21.29
CA ARG A 605 -8.51 21.37 -22.18
C ARG A 605 -7.44 20.60 -21.41
N PHE A 606 -6.84 21.24 -20.40
CA PHE A 606 -5.87 20.58 -19.53
C PHE A 606 -6.51 19.46 -18.70
N CYS A 607 -7.72 19.66 -18.17
CA CYS A 607 -8.47 18.65 -17.42
C CYS A 607 -8.98 17.48 -18.29
N GLU A 608 -9.08 17.64 -19.61
CA GLU A 608 -9.32 16.52 -20.55
C GLU A 608 -8.10 15.61 -20.69
N ILE A 609 -6.89 16.17 -20.56
CA ILE A 609 -5.62 15.43 -20.66
C ILE A 609 -5.26 14.83 -19.30
N MET A 610 -5.31 15.65 -18.25
CA MET A 610 -4.79 15.31 -16.91
C MET A 610 -5.93 15.02 -15.94
N GLY A 611 -5.86 13.86 -15.30
CA GLY A 611 -6.84 13.45 -14.29
C GLY A 611 -6.44 13.89 -12.89
N GLU A 612 -5.23 13.51 -12.48
CA GLU A 612 -4.71 13.64 -11.10
C GLU A 612 -3.18 13.70 -11.16
N PHE A 613 -2.54 14.18 -10.08
CA PHE A 613 -1.08 14.10 -9.93
C PHE A 613 -0.74 13.07 -8.86
N PHE A 614 0.14 12.12 -9.15
CA PHE A 614 0.47 11.05 -8.20
C PHE A 614 1.96 11.11 -7.81
N ILE A 615 2.25 11.25 -6.52
CA ILE A 615 3.60 11.20 -5.94
C ILE A 615 3.83 9.85 -5.21
N ALA A 616 4.88 9.11 -5.56
CA ALA A 616 5.22 7.81 -4.97
C ALA A 616 6.09 7.95 -3.71
N GLY A 617 5.46 8.08 -2.54
CA GLY A 617 6.17 8.26 -1.29
C GLY A 617 7.05 7.07 -0.85
N SER A 618 6.63 5.83 -1.14
CA SER A 618 7.43 4.64 -0.76
C SER A 618 8.72 4.47 -1.55
N ASP A 619 8.75 4.91 -2.80
CA ASP A 619 9.91 4.79 -3.67
C ASP A 619 10.94 5.89 -3.40
N LEU A 620 10.49 7.03 -2.87
CA LEU A 620 11.35 8.10 -2.35
C LEU A 620 12.00 7.71 -1.03
N SER A 621 11.28 7.05 -0.11
CA SER A 621 11.85 6.66 1.19
C SER A 621 13.01 5.69 1.06
N GLN A 622 13.07 4.92 -0.03
CA GLN A 622 14.26 4.13 -0.35
C GLN A 622 15.46 4.98 -0.72
N GLN A 623 15.29 6.08 -1.45
CA GLN A 623 16.40 6.88 -1.98
C GLN A 623 17.01 7.80 -0.92
N VAL A 624 16.17 8.38 -0.06
CA VAL A 624 16.60 9.46 0.85
C VAL A 624 16.28 9.20 2.32
N GLY A 625 15.74 8.03 2.64
CA GLY A 625 15.23 7.71 3.98
C GLY A 625 13.83 8.27 4.22
N GLN A 626 13.16 7.74 5.26
CA GLN A 626 11.73 7.95 5.48
C GLN A 626 11.36 9.39 5.85
N LEU A 627 12.12 10.03 6.75
CA LEU A 627 11.85 11.39 7.21
C LEU A 627 12.07 12.43 6.10
N LYS A 628 13.17 12.32 5.34
CA LYS A 628 13.44 13.22 4.21
C LYS A 628 12.42 13.03 3.10
N ALA A 629 12.05 11.80 2.79
CA ALA A 629 11.02 11.51 1.78
C ALA A 629 9.65 12.11 2.16
N TYR A 630 9.28 12.06 3.45
CA TYR A 630 8.06 12.72 3.94
C TYR A 630 8.13 14.25 3.76
N SER A 631 9.29 14.87 3.98
CA SER A 631 9.47 16.31 3.73
C SER A 631 9.32 16.65 2.25
N LEU A 632 10.06 15.95 1.37
CA LEU A 632 10.00 16.17 -0.08
C LEU A 632 8.59 15.98 -0.64
N TYR A 633 7.84 15.05 -0.07
CA TYR A 633 6.45 14.82 -0.41
C TYR A 633 5.57 16.05 -0.08
N GLN A 634 5.80 16.71 1.06
CA GLN A 634 5.09 17.94 1.41
C GLN A 634 5.53 19.10 0.52
N ASP A 635 6.83 19.21 0.23
CA ASP A 635 7.38 20.22 -0.67
C ASP A 635 6.74 20.10 -2.08
N ALA A 636 6.61 18.87 -2.58
CA ALA A 636 5.96 18.57 -3.86
C ALA A 636 4.47 18.93 -3.86
N ARG A 637 3.76 18.68 -2.75
CA ARG A 637 2.36 19.10 -2.58
C ARG A 637 2.22 20.62 -2.66
N ASP A 638 3.09 21.34 -1.96
CA ASP A 638 3.04 22.79 -1.91
C ASP A 638 3.38 23.40 -3.28
N LEU A 639 4.37 22.84 -3.97
CA LEU A 639 4.73 23.19 -5.33
C LEU A 639 3.57 22.96 -6.31
N LEU A 640 2.91 21.81 -6.25
CA LEU A 640 1.77 21.48 -7.12
C LEU A 640 0.59 22.41 -6.86
N ASN A 641 0.24 22.63 -5.59
CA ASN A 641 -0.84 23.54 -5.24
C ASN A 641 -0.54 24.98 -5.69
N ARG A 642 0.71 25.43 -5.57
CA ARG A 642 1.13 26.74 -6.05
C ARG A 642 1.02 26.84 -7.57
N TRP A 643 1.46 25.82 -8.30
CA TRP A 643 1.34 25.78 -9.76
C TRP A 643 -0.13 25.77 -10.20
N MET A 644 -0.97 24.92 -9.59
CA MET A 644 -2.41 24.87 -9.89
C MET A 644 -3.12 26.18 -9.57
N TRP A 645 -2.77 26.84 -8.46
CA TRP A 645 -3.32 28.14 -8.11
C TRP A 645 -3.00 29.19 -9.18
N LYS A 646 -1.75 29.26 -9.66
CA LYS A 646 -1.34 30.20 -10.73
C LYS A 646 -2.09 29.98 -12.05
N LYS A 647 -2.62 28.79 -12.29
CA LYS A 647 -3.31 28.41 -13.54
C LYS A 647 -4.84 28.33 -13.41
N ASP A 648 -5.41 28.71 -12.26
CA ASP A 648 -6.83 28.52 -11.92
C ASP A 648 -7.28 27.04 -12.06
N LEU A 649 -6.45 26.12 -11.56
CA LEU A 649 -6.73 24.68 -11.52
C LEU A 649 -6.91 24.15 -10.10
N LEU A 650 -6.78 25.01 -9.08
CA LEU A 650 -6.86 24.59 -7.68
C LEU A 650 -8.25 24.03 -7.38
N GLY A 651 -8.29 22.79 -6.90
CA GLY A 651 -9.52 22.06 -6.65
C GLY A 651 -10.19 21.44 -7.89
N LYS A 652 -9.69 21.69 -9.11
CA LYS A 652 -10.14 20.99 -10.32
C LYS A 652 -9.41 19.66 -10.53
N ILE A 653 -8.17 19.56 -10.04
CA ILE A 653 -7.33 18.37 -10.13
C ILE A 653 -6.88 17.97 -8.73
N ARG A 654 -6.93 16.66 -8.44
CA ARG A 654 -6.51 16.11 -7.14
C ARG A 654 -5.03 15.78 -7.14
N ILE A 655 -4.40 15.99 -5.99
CA ILE A 655 -3.10 15.40 -5.68
C ILE A 655 -3.35 14.08 -4.95
N LYS A 656 -2.82 13.02 -5.52
CA LYS A 656 -2.85 11.66 -5.01
C LYS A 656 -1.50 11.31 -4.41
N PHE A 657 -1.56 10.59 -3.32
CA PHE A 657 -0.37 10.21 -2.59
C PHE A 657 -0.23 8.71 -2.38
N GLY A 658 0.95 8.22 -2.75
CA GLY A 658 1.33 6.83 -2.58
C GLY A 658 1.97 6.60 -1.24
N SER A 659 1.23 5.95 -0.35
CA SER A 659 1.78 5.43 0.89
C SER A 659 1.84 3.91 0.83
N GLY A 660 3.04 3.37 1.07
CA GLY A 660 3.20 1.99 1.49
C GLY A 660 2.64 1.76 2.88
N GLU A 661 2.26 0.51 3.15
CA GLU A 661 1.51 0.12 4.34
C GLU A 661 2.31 0.36 5.61
N SER A 662 3.58 -0.01 5.61
CA SER A 662 4.45 0.08 6.78
C SER A 662 4.87 1.54 7.08
N PRO A 663 5.18 1.88 8.35
CA PRO A 663 5.79 3.17 8.69
C PRO A 663 7.05 3.46 7.85
N GLN A 664 7.84 2.44 7.52
CA GLN A 664 9.02 2.49 6.65
C GLN A 664 8.72 2.99 5.22
N ARG A 665 7.45 2.97 4.81
CA ARG A 665 7.01 3.28 3.46
C ARG A 665 5.92 4.36 3.46
N GLN A 666 6.03 5.39 4.30
CA GLN A 666 5.05 6.50 4.43
C GLN A 666 3.74 6.18 5.18
N GLY A 667 3.68 5.07 5.90
CA GLY A 667 2.69 4.86 6.97
C GLY A 667 1.24 4.84 6.51
N GLY A 668 0.91 4.05 5.49
CA GLY A 668 -0.44 3.83 5.00
C GLY A 668 -1.25 2.77 5.76
N TYR A 669 -0.85 2.39 6.98
CA TYR A 669 -1.49 1.32 7.76
C TYR A 669 -2.79 1.77 8.46
N TYR A 670 -3.59 0.80 8.91
CA TYR A 670 -4.70 1.03 9.83
C TYR A 670 -4.23 0.87 11.29
N ASP A 671 -4.39 1.92 12.10
CA ASP A 671 -4.15 1.89 13.55
C ASP A 671 -5.48 1.71 14.32
N PRO A 672 -5.76 0.53 14.90
CA PRO A 672 -6.99 0.30 15.65
C PRO A 672 -7.06 1.09 16.97
N THR A 673 -5.95 1.64 17.44
CA THR A 673 -5.86 2.33 18.73
C THR A 673 -5.92 3.86 18.61
N GLY A 674 -6.00 4.39 17.39
CA GLY A 674 -6.06 5.83 17.12
C GLY A 674 -7.25 6.46 17.83
N GLY A 675 -7.03 7.57 18.54
CA GLY A 675 -8.08 8.28 19.28
C GLY A 675 -8.60 7.53 20.51
N SER A 676 -8.06 6.35 20.83
CA SER A 676 -8.45 5.58 22.02
C SER A 676 -7.80 6.12 23.30
N PRO A 677 -8.46 5.99 24.47
CA PRO A 677 -7.85 6.28 25.77
C PRO A 677 -6.51 5.58 25.99
N VAL A 678 -5.53 6.32 26.51
CA VAL A 678 -4.19 5.81 26.88
C VAL A 678 -4.26 4.83 28.05
N PHE A 679 -5.09 5.18 29.03
CA PHE A 679 -5.35 4.39 30.22
C PHE A 679 -6.68 3.63 30.07
N ARG A 680 -6.81 2.49 30.75
CA ARG A 680 -8.02 1.67 30.71
C ARG A 680 -9.09 2.20 31.67
N ASP A 681 -10.36 2.01 31.32
CA ASP A 681 -11.48 2.42 32.17
C ASP A 681 -11.50 1.68 33.53
N GLU A 682 -11.18 0.37 33.54
CA GLU A 682 -11.05 -0.44 34.77
C GLU A 682 -10.05 0.15 35.78
N VAL A 683 -9.01 0.82 35.28
CA VAL A 683 -7.95 1.41 36.10
C VAL A 683 -8.38 2.74 36.70
N PHE A 684 -9.14 3.56 35.96
CA PHE A 684 -9.73 4.78 36.51
C PHE A 684 -10.70 4.49 37.64
N ALA A 685 -11.26 3.28 37.73
CA ALA A 685 -12.10 2.85 38.84
C ALA A 685 -11.31 2.44 40.11
N ASN A 686 -9.97 2.34 40.05
CA ASN A 686 -9.15 1.86 41.17
C ASN A 686 -8.77 2.99 42.15
N GLU A 687 -9.18 2.87 43.41
CA GLU A 687 -8.86 3.82 44.50
C GLU A 687 -7.34 3.99 44.73
N ALA A 688 -6.55 2.93 44.54
CA ALA A 688 -5.10 2.97 44.70
C ALA A 688 -4.38 3.75 43.57
N PHE A 689 -5.00 3.85 42.40
CA PHE A 689 -4.50 4.69 41.30
C PHE A 689 -4.87 6.16 41.54
N GLN A 690 -6.11 6.42 41.97
CA GLN A 690 -6.59 7.77 42.24
C GLN A 690 -5.88 8.45 43.41
N SER A 691 -5.62 7.71 44.49
CA SER A 691 -4.99 8.23 45.71
C SER A 691 -3.52 8.66 45.54
N LYS A 692 -2.86 8.22 44.46
CA LYS A 692 -1.46 8.56 44.17
C LYS A 692 -1.27 9.83 43.33
N MET A 693 -2.36 10.43 42.87
CA MET A 693 -2.32 11.51 41.89
C MET A 693 -3.04 12.73 42.41
N ASP A 694 -2.50 13.91 42.08
CA ASP A 694 -3.25 15.13 42.34
C ASP A 694 -4.45 15.24 41.38
N ALA A 695 -5.42 16.08 41.73
CA ALA A 695 -6.66 16.19 40.95
C ALA A 695 -6.43 16.75 39.52
N LEU A 696 -5.28 17.38 39.25
CA LEU A 696 -4.90 17.93 37.96
C LEU A 696 -4.30 16.82 37.06
N GLU A 697 -3.45 15.97 37.62
CA GLU A 697 -2.91 14.77 36.98
C GLU A 697 -4.01 13.79 36.59
N LEU A 698 -4.95 13.51 37.52
CA LEU A 698 -6.11 12.67 37.25
C LEU A 698 -6.92 13.18 36.06
N ARG A 699 -7.05 14.50 35.92
CA ARG A 699 -7.79 15.11 34.82
C ARG A 699 -7.03 15.01 33.50
N SER A 700 -5.72 15.23 33.50
CA SER A 700 -4.88 15.03 32.31
C SER A 700 -5.00 13.59 31.82
N PHE A 701 -4.96 12.62 32.74
CA PHE A 701 -4.99 11.21 32.37
C PHE A 701 -6.35 10.80 31.78
N ARG A 702 -7.47 11.29 32.33
CA ARG A 702 -8.81 11.05 31.76
C ARG A 702 -8.94 11.53 30.31
N ARG A 703 -8.19 12.57 29.94
CA ARG A 703 -8.19 13.18 28.60
C ARG A 703 -7.14 12.61 27.66
N ALA A 704 -6.16 11.87 28.18
CA ALA A 704 -5.07 11.32 27.38
C ALA A 704 -5.62 10.34 26.32
N ARG A 705 -5.23 10.56 25.07
CA ARG A 705 -5.66 9.78 23.91
C ARG A 705 -4.45 9.49 23.02
N SER A 706 -4.42 8.31 22.40
CA SER A 706 -3.46 8.04 21.34
C SER A 706 -3.74 9.02 20.18
N PRO A 707 -2.71 9.65 19.58
CA PRO A 707 -2.90 10.36 18.32
C PRO A 707 -3.41 9.40 17.24
N LEU A 708 -4.20 9.92 16.31
CA LEU A 708 -4.54 9.24 15.08
C LEU A 708 -3.27 9.07 14.25
N MET A 709 -3.10 7.88 13.71
CA MET A 709 -1.97 7.51 12.86
C MET A 709 -2.48 6.82 11.59
N GLY A 710 -1.58 6.59 10.64
CA GLY A 710 -1.91 5.84 9.44
C GLY A 710 -3.02 6.49 8.62
N ILE A 711 -3.92 5.69 8.05
CA ILE A 711 -5.05 6.19 7.24
C ILE A 711 -6.04 7.05 8.03
N LEU A 712 -6.07 6.98 9.36
CA LEU A 712 -6.99 7.75 10.19
C LEU A 712 -6.54 9.20 10.40
N SER A 713 -5.24 9.47 10.27
CA SER A 713 -4.66 10.79 10.55
C SER A 713 -4.82 11.77 9.39
N HIS A 714 -4.71 11.29 8.16
CA HIS A 714 -4.55 12.12 6.97
C HIS A 714 -5.89 12.59 6.39
N SER A 715 -5.89 13.82 5.87
CA SER A 715 -6.99 14.39 5.09
C SER A 715 -6.74 14.36 3.58
N ASP A 716 -5.58 13.89 3.13
CA ASP A 716 -5.23 13.83 1.72
C ASP A 716 -5.79 12.57 1.04
N PHE A 717 -5.89 12.61 -0.29
CA PHE A 717 -6.25 11.44 -1.09
C PHE A 717 -5.11 10.43 -1.16
N ARG A 718 -5.38 9.16 -0.81
CA ARG A 718 -4.34 8.13 -0.64
C ARG A 718 -4.68 6.80 -1.30
N THR A 719 -3.62 6.04 -1.55
CA THR A 719 -3.71 4.64 -1.99
C THR A 719 -3.83 3.67 -0.82
N PHE A 720 -4.77 2.74 -0.90
CA PHE A 720 -4.89 1.60 0.01
C PHE A 720 -4.30 0.36 -0.65
N GLN A 721 -3.18 -0.10 -0.09
CA GLN A 721 -2.49 -1.32 -0.52
C GLN A 721 -3.17 -2.57 0.05
N SER A 722 -2.74 -3.74 -0.41
CA SER A 722 -3.48 -4.99 -0.22
C SER A 722 -3.61 -5.46 1.22
N ASN A 723 -2.59 -5.31 2.05
CA ASN A 723 -2.67 -5.65 3.47
C ASN A 723 -3.63 -4.73 4.22
N VAL A 724 -3.61 -3.43 3.90
CA VAL A 724 -4.50 -2.46 4.56
C VAL A 724 -5.94 -2.81 4.26
N MET A 725 -6.24 -3.08 2.99
CA MET A 725 -7.59 -3.49 2.61
C MET A 725 -7.95 -4.85 3.22
N GLU A 726 -7.05 -5.85 3.23
CA GLU A 726 -7.25 -7.13 3.92
C GLU A 726 -7.57 -6.92 5.42
N ARG A 727 -6.87 -6.01 6.09
CA ARG A 727 -7.14 -5.65 7.50
C ARG A 727 -8.49 -4.96 7.68
N LEU A 728 -8.86 -4.05 6.77
CA LEU A 728 -10.17 -3.39 6.77
C LEU A 728 -11.30 -4.39 6.51
N ARG A 729 -11.12 -5.36 5.60
CA ARG A 729 -12.08 -6.45 5.38
C ARG A 729 -12.29 -7.28 6.64
N ASN A 730 -11.27 -7.44 7.48
CA ASN A 730 -11.35 -8.18 8.74
C ASN A 730 -12.08 -7.44 9.87
N LEU A 731 -12.38 -6.14 9.72
CA LEU A 731 -13.11 -5.37 10.72
C LEU A 731 -14.61 -5.75 10.75
N PRO A 732 -15.27 -5.60 11.91
CA PRO A 732 -16.73 -5.55 11.98
C PRO A 732 -17.29 -4.43 11.09
N ALA A 733 -18.46 -4.64 10.50
CA ALA A 733 -19.07 -3.71 9.54
C ALA A 733 -19.23 -2.29 10.11
N GLY A 734 -19.60 -2.18 11.39
CA GLY A 734 -19.75 -0.88 12.05
C GLY A 734 -18.44 -0.13 12.30
N GLU A 735 -17.35 -0.84 12.58
CA GLU A 735 -16.02 -0.21 12.70
C GLU A 735 -15.51 0.22 11.33
N LEU A 736 -15.71 -0.61 10.30
CA LEU A 736 -15.34 -0.27 8.93
C LEU A 736 -16.10 0.96 8.42
N ALA A 737 -17.39 1.07 8.73
CA ALA A 737 -18.19 2.25 8.40
C ALA A 737 -17.67 3.52 9.11
N ASP A 738 -17.28 3.42 10.40
CA ASP A 738 -16.64 4.53 11.13
C ASP A 738 -15.32 4.97 10.47
N VAL A 739 -14.52 4.03 9.94
CA VAL A 739 -13.25 4.35 9.26
C VAL A 739 -13.49 5.20 8.02
N PHE A 740 -14.42 4.78 7.15
CA PHE A 740 -14.71 5.52 5.91
C PHE A 740 -15.38 6.86 6.18
N HIS A 741 -16.28 6.92 7.15
CA HIS A 741 -16.90 8.16 7.59
C HIS A 741 -15.85 9.18 8.09
N ASN A 742 -14.87 8.72 8.88
CA ASN A 742 -13.77 9.56 9.33
C ASN A 742 -12.91 10.09 8.18
N ILE A 743 -12.55 9.23 7.23
CA ILE A 743 -11.75 9.63 6.05
C ILE A 743 -12.52 10.65 5.22
N ARG A 744 -13.81 10.39 4.94
CA ARG A 744 -14.68 11.29 4.19
C ARG A 744 -14.77 12.65 4.85
N THR A 745 -15.09 12.69 6.14
CA THR A 745 -15.23 13.94 6.91
C THR A 745 -13.96 14.76 6.80
N LYS A 746 -12.79 14.15 7.06
CA LYS A 746 -11.49 14.84 6.95
C LYS A 746 -11.17 15.32 5.54
N GLN A 747 -11.46 14.53 4.51
CA GLN A 747 -11.23 14.93 3.12
C GLN A 747 -12.15 16.09 2.73
N VAL A 748 -13.44 16.01 3.02
CA VAL A 748 -14.41 17.08 2.73
C VAL A 748 -14.03 18.38 3.46
N ASP A 749 -13.65 18.29 4.74
CA ASP A 749 -13.21 19.44 5.53
C ASP A 749 -11.93 20.06 4.95
N TYR A 750 -10.97 19.25 4.49
CA TYR A 750 -9.78 19.76 3.82
C TYR A 750 -10.12 20.43 2.48
N TRP A 751 -10.94 19.78 1.65
CA TRP A 751 -11.39 20.30 0.36
C TRP A 751 -12.11 21.63 0.48
N ASN A 752 -13.06 21.73 1.40
CA ASN A 752 -13.79 22.96 1.68
C ASN A 752 -12.85 24.09 2.12
N ARG A 753 -11.83 23.79 2.94
CA ARG A 753 -10.84 24.80 3.37
C ARG A 753 -10.00 25.33 2.22
N VAL A 754 -9.47 24.44 1.38
CA VAL A 754 -8.67 24.84 0.22
C VAL A 754 -9.53 25.69 -0.72
N PHE A 755 -10.76 25.28 -1.02
CA PHE A 755 -11.64 25.98 -1.94
C PHE A 755 -12.17 27.31 -1.39
N VAL A 756 -12.63 27.36 -0.13
CA VAL A 756 -13.12 28.59 0.50
C VAL A 756 -12.00 29.62 0.62
N LYS A 757 -10.79 29.21 1.02
CA LYS A 757 -9.65 30.15 1.05
C LYS A 757 -9.22 30.59 -0.35
N ALA A 758 -9.28 29.70 -1.34
CA ALA A 758 -8.93 30.05 -2.72
C ALA A 758 -9.91 31.05 -3.35
N SER A 759 -11.22 30.84 -3.17
CA SER A 759 -12.28 31.68 -3.73
C SER A 759 -12.38 33.08 -3.11
N GLN A 760 -11.83 33.27 -1.91
CA GLN A 760 -11.85 34.55 -1.19
C GLN A 760 -10.68 35.48 -1.54
N LEU A 761 -9.75 35.05 -2.40
CA LEU A 761 -8.50 35.77 -2.63
C LEU A 761 -8.36 36.18 -4.12
N PRO A 762 -8.01 37.45 -4.41
CA PRO A 762 -7.85 37.92 -5.78
C PRO A 762 -6.70 37.17 -6.49
N GLU A 763 -6.89 36.96 -7.80
CA GLU A 763 -5.92 36.26 -8.65
C GLU A 763 -4.57 37.01 -8.64
N SER A 764 -3.47 36.27 -8.45
CA SER A 764 -2.09 36.68 -8.80
C SER A 764 -1.25 37.47 -7.78
N ASP A 765 -1.70 37.75 -6.55
CA ASP A 765 -0.86 38.44 -5.55
C ASP A 765 0.03 37.45 -4.74
N PRO A 766 1.38 37.60 -4.68
CA PRO A 766 2.23 36.81 -3.79
C PRO A 766 1.82 36.84 -2.31
N ALA A 767 1.25 37.95 -1.82
CA ALA A 767 0.72 38.07 -0.46
C ALA A 767 -0.54 37.23 -0.22
N VAL A 768 -1.29 36.91 -1.30
CA VAL A 768 -2.43 35.99 -1.28
C VAL A 768 -1.97 34.55 -1.09
N TRP A 769 -0.90 34.11 -1.76
CA TRP A 769 -0.34 32.77 -1.55
C TRP A 769 0.15 32.57 -0.11
N GLN A 770 0.74 33.59 0.53
CA GLN A 770 1.10 33.50 1.94
C GLN A 770 -0.10 33.15 2.83
N LYS A 771 -1.28 33.74 2.58
CA LYS A 771 -2.52 33.43 3.33
C LYS A 771 -3.04 32.01 3.05
N LEU A 772 -3.01 31.57 1.78
CA LEU A 772 -3.37 30.20 1.38
C LEU A 772 -2.40 29.15 1.95
N SER A 773 -1.12 29.49 2.05
CA SER A 773 -0.08 28.60 2.55
C SER A 773 -0.32 28.19 4.01
N SER A 774 -1.03 28.98 4.82
CA SER A 774 -1.41 28.58 6.18
C SER A 774 -2.24 27.28 6.26
N VAL A 775 -2.99 26.95 5.20
CA VAL A 775 -3.82 25.73 5.11
C VAL A 775 -3.11 24.61 4.38
N VAL A 776 -2.36 24.97 3.34
CA VAL A 776 -1.76 24.04 2.40
C VAL A 776 -0.36 23.60 2.84
N ARG A 777 0.44 24.55 3.34
CA ARG A 777 1.86 24.37 3.70
C ARG A 777 2.01 23.76 5.08
N ARG A 778 3.11 23.03 5.25
CA ARG A 778 3.67 22.71 6.56
C ARG A 778 4.28 23.98 7.20
N GLU A 779 4.34 24.03 8.52
CA GLU A 779 5.23 24.99 9.20
C GLU A 779 6.67 24.57 8.90
N ASP A 780 7.37 25.38 8.10
CA ASP A 780 8.76 25.10 7.73
C ASP A 780 9.66 25.52 8.90
N ASP A 781 10.18 24.50 9.57
CA ASP A 781 11.18 24.64 10.60
C ASP A 781 12.55 24.44 9.94
N GLU A 782 13.30 25.54 9.77
CA GLU A 782 14.61 25.53 9.10
C GLU A 782 15.59 24.57 9.77
N ILE A 783 15.53 24.45 11.11
CA ILE A 783 16.37 23.54 11.89
C ILE A 783 15.99 22.09 11.60
N PHE A 784 14.69 21.81 11.47
CA PHE A 784 14.25 20.48 11.07
C PHE A 784 14.72 20.14 9.65
N VAL A 785 14.65 21.08 8.71
CA VAL A 785 15.08 20.87 7.32
C VAL A 785 16.59 20.61 7.25
N GLU A 786 17.40 21.39 7.98
CA GLU A 786 18.84 21.17 8.15
C GLU A 786 19.12 19.75 8.69
N PHE A 787 18.42 19.36 9.77
CA PHE A 787 18.53 18.02 10.36
C PHE A 787 18.25 16.89 9.36
N LEU A 788 17.27 17.08 8.46
CA LEU A 788 16.92 16.05 7.48
C LEU A 788 18.03 15.76 6.45
N ASP A 789 18.94 16.70 6.21
CA ASP A 789 20.09 16.46 5.32
C ASP A 789 21.13 15.54 5.96
N TYR A 790 21.33 15.63 7.29
CA TYR A 790 22.11 14.64 8.04
C TYR A 790 21.45 13.25 7.97
N VAL A 791 20.13 13.19 8.16
CA VAL A 791 19.37 11.92 8.07
C VAL A 791 19.55 11.28 6.69
N LYS A 792 19.40 12.07 5.62
CA LYS A 792 19.61 11.58 4.25
C LYS A 792 21.03 11.02 4.08
N SER A 793 22.04 11.81 4.46
CA SER A 793 23.46 11.44 4.31
C SER A 793 23.80 10.12 5.03
N ASN A 794 23.46 10.02 6.32
CA ASN A 794 23.73 8.83 7.13
C ASN A 794 22.93 7.61 6.64
N PHE A 795 21.68 7.80 6.22
CA PHE A 795 20.89 6.75 5.59
C PHE A 795 21.56 6.22 4.31
N THR A 796 21.96 7.12 3.40
CA THR A 796 22.63 6.72 2.15
C THR A 796 23.96 6.01 2.40
N GLN A 797 24.74 6.48 3.38
CA GLN A 797 25.99 5.83 3.77
C GLN A 797 25.77 4.40 4.25
N ILE A 798 24.81 4.16 5.16
CA ILE A 798 24.56 2.81 5.68
C ILE A 798 23.99 1.89 4.59
N VAL A 799 22.98 2.36 3.85
CA VAL A 799 22.27 1.50 2.89
C VAL A 799 23.11 1.24 1.65
N TYR A 800 23.66 2.29 1.03
CA TYR A 800 24.32 2.21 -0.27
C TYR A 800 25.85 2.25 -0.19
N GLY A 801 26.42 2.64 0.95
CA GLY A 801 27.86 2.87 1.11
C GLY A 801 28.25 4.28 0.68
N ARG A 802 29.53 4.63 0.85
CA ARG A 802 30.15 5.78 0.17
C ARG A 802 30.73 5.35 -1.18
N PRO A 803 31.09 6.29 -2.06
CA PRO A 803 31.75 5.96 -3.33
C PRO A 803 32.99 5.05 -3.18
N GLU A 804 33.71 5.17 -2.06
CA GLU A 804 34.90 4.38 -1.77
C GLU A 804 34.56 2.91 -1.45
N ASP A 805 33.44 2.66 -0.76
CA ASP A 805 33.00 1.36 -0.28
C ASP A 805 32.51 0.42 -1.41
N MET A 806 32.23 0.97 -2.59
CA MET A 806 31.51 0.34 -3.71
C MET A 806 30.05 -0.01 -3.42
N THR A 807 29.77 -0.68 -2.30
CA THR A 807 28.45 -1.08 -1.84
C THR A 807 28.29 -1.02 -0.31
N GLY A 808 27.07 -0.72 0.13
CA GLY A 808 26.60 -0.88 1.52
C GLY A 808 25.76 -2.14 1.71
N ILE A 809 24.90 -2.17 2.74
CA ILE A 809 24.05 -3.33 3.07
C ILE A 809 22.97 -3.64 2.00
N HIS A 810 22.79 -2.76 1.02
CA HIS A 810 21.85 -2.95 -0.09
C HIS A 810 22.09 -4.25 -0.88
N VAL A 811 23.35 -4.66 -1.06
CA VAL A 811 23.69 -5.90 -1.80
C VAL A 811 23.11 -7.15 -1.13
N VAL A 812 23.14 -7.19 0.21
CA VAL A 812 22.54 -8.27 0.99
C VAL A 812 21.03 -8.27 0.80
N SER A 813 20.45 -7.07 0.83
CA SER A 813 19.00 -6.87 0.67
C SER A 813 18.53 -7.39 -0.70
N TYR A 814 19.36 -7.21 -1.74
CA TYR A 814 19.09 -7.67 -3.10
C TYR A 814 18.99 -9.19 -3.19
N PHE A 815 20.00 -9.92 -2.71
CA PHE A 815 20.00 -11.38 -2.77
C PHE A 815 18.89 -11.99 -1.91
N LEU A 816 18.73 -11.49 -0.68
CA LEU A 816 17.64 -11.92 0.21
C LEU A 816 16.25 -11.76 -0.41
N SER A 817 15.99 -10.63 -1.08
CA SER A 817 14.69 -10.37 -1.71
C SER A 817 14.39 -11.28 -2.90
N ARG A 818 15.40 -11.92 -3.51
CA ARG A 818 15.23 -12.85 -4.65
C ARG A 818 15.02 -14.28 -4.17
N THR A 819 15.64 -14.64 -3.05
CA THR A 819 15.51 -15.98 -2.46
C THR A 819 14.11 -16.23 -1.87
N LEU A 820 13.40 -15.18 -1.45
CA LEU A 820 12.04 -15.28 -0.94
C LEU A 820 11.01 -15.49 -2.06
N LEU A 821 10.07 -16.43 -1.87
CA LEU A 821 8.94 -16.59 -2.77
C LEU A 821 8.08 -15.31 -2.79
N PRO A 822 7.80 -14.76 -3.99
CA PRO A 822 6.96 -13.60 -4.08
C PRO A 822 5.49 -13.98 -3.81
N LEU A 823 4.82 -13.18 -2.98
CA LEU A 823 3.39 -13.36 -2.70
C LEU A 823 2.47 -12.98 -3.87
N ARG A 824 3.02 -12.42 -4.95
CA ARG A 824 2.31 -12.14 -6.20
C ARG A 824 3.23 -12.33 -7.40
N ASP A 825 2.65 -12.56 -8.56
CA ASP A 825 3.33 -12.55 -9.87
C ASP A 825 3.69 -11.13 -10.35
N ARG A 826 4.21 -10.32 -9.42
CA ARG A 826 4.71 -8.96 -9.64
C ARG A 826 6.20 -8.95 -9.29
N PRO A 827 7.11 -8.57 -10.20
CA PRO A 827 8.55 -8.59 -9.92
C PRO A 827 8.90 -7.64 -8.77
N THR A 828 9.79 -8.08 -7.88
CA THR A 828 10.30 -7.30 -6.73
C THR A 828 11.44 -6.37 -7.12
N VAL A 829 11.98 -6.52 -8.32
CA VAL A 829 13.09 -5.75 -8.88
C VAL A 829 12.58 -4.66 -9.82
N ARG A 830 13.33 -3.56 -9.95
CA ARG A 830 12.97 -2.44 -10.82
C ARG A 830 13.47 -2.68 -12.27
N PRO A 831 12.65 -2.34 -13.29
CA PRO A 831 13.14 -2.23 -14.67
C PRO A 831 14.07 -1.01 -14.80
N SER A 832 15.07 -1.07 -15.68
CA SER A 832 16.10 -0.04 -15.81
C SER A 832 15.66 1.23 -16.56
N ARG A 833 16.36 2.34 -16.25
CA ARG A 833 16.11 3.72 -16.70
C ARG A 833 16.20 3.92 -18.22
N GLU A 834 17.11 3.23 -18.90
CA GLU A 834 17.45 3.55 -20.29
C GLU A 834 16.83 2.59 -21.33
N PRO A 835 16.40 3.11 -22.50
CA PRO A 835 16.22 2.29 -23.68
C PRO A 835 17.58 1.71 -24.13
N VAL A 836 17.57 0.48 -24.67
CA VAL A 836 18.78 -0.33 -24.99
C VAL A 836 19.58 0.20 -26.20
N LEU A 837 19.46 1.49 -26.51
CA LEU A 837 19.84 2.11 -27.78
C LEU A 837 21.07 3.00 -27.63
N ASP A 838 22.20 2.41 -27.24
CA ASP A 838 23.51 2.59 -27.88
C ASP A 838 24.53 1.68 -27.18
N ARG A 839 25.30 0.87 -27.93
CA ARG A 839 26.00 -0.30 -27.35
C ARG A 839 27.52 -0.27 -27.34
N SER A 840 28.18 0.71 -27.97
CA SER A 840 29.64 0.63 -28.21
C SER A 840 30.48 1.75 -27.58
N ARG A 841 29.91 2.92 -27.26
CA ARG A 841 30.57 3.95 -26.42
C ARG A 841 30.07 3.99 -24.98
N GLU A 842 28.99 3.26 -24.67
CA GLU A 842 28.23 3.30 -23.41
C GLU A 842 28.63 2.23 -22.37
N ILE A 843 29.52 1.26 -22.66
CA ILE A 843 29.79 0.15 -21.73
C ILE A 843 30.51 0.63 -20.46
N LEU A 844 31.50 1.53 -20.63
CA LEU A 844 32.25 2.16 -19.54
C LEU A 844 31.34 3.10 -18.73
N GLU A 845 30.58 3.97 -19.41
CA GLU A 845 29.57 4.83 -18.77
C GLU A 845 28.55 4.00 -18.00
N ARG A 846 27.98 2.93 -18.56
CA ARG A 846 26.99 2.06 -17.89
C ARG A 846 27.53 1.36 -16.65
N LEU A 847 28.77 0.89 -16.66
CA LEU A 847 29.41 0.28 -15.48
C LEU A 847 29.73 1.32 -14.40
N SER A 848 30.23 2.50 -14.79
CA SER A 848 30.39 3.66 -13.89
C SER A 848 29.05 4.23 -13.39
N ASN A 849 27.98 4.03 -14.17
CA ASN A 849 26.59 4.36 -13.83
C ASN A 849 25.91 3.29 -12.96
N THR A 850 26.60 2.19 -12.65
CA THR A 850 26.06 1.12 -11.79
C THR A 850 26.85 0.95 -10.49
N LEU A 851 28.15 1.26 -10.49
CA LEU A 851 29.00 1.25 -9.30
C LEU A 851 29.78 2.57 -9.20
N PRO A 852 29.78 3.25 -8.05
CA PRO A 852 29.27 2.82 -6.73
C PRO A 852 27.74 2.98 -6.59
N LEU A 853 27.10 2.11 -5.80
CA LEU A 853 25.64 2.17 -5.59
C LEU A 853 25.18 3.43 -4.86
N ALA A 854 26.09 4.12 -4.16
CA ALA A 854 25.88 5.37 -3.46
C ALA A 854 25.34 6.50 -4.37
N THR A 855 25.72 6.51 -5.65
CA THR A 855 25.31 7.56 -6.61
C THR A 855 24.02 7.24 -7.34
N HIS A 856 23.69 5.96 -7.49
CA HIS A 856 22.62 5.51 -8.42
C HIS A 856 21.37 4.97 -7.72
N GLY A 857 21.46 4.66 -6.42
CA GLY A 857 20.33 4.23 -5.60
C GLY A 857 20.00 2.74 -5.74
N THR A 858 18.72 2.40 -5.56
CA THR A 858 18.28 1.01 -5.37
C THR A 858 17.90 0.27 -6.65
N MET A 859 18.31 -1.01 -6.74
CA MET A 859 17.83 -1.95 -7.75
C MET A 859 16.49 -2.61 -7.37
N LEU A 860 16.09 -2.54 -6.10
CA LEU A 860 14.89 -3.19 -5.55
C LEU A 860 13.71 -2.24 -5.45
N ARG A 861 12.48 -2.77 -5.57
CA ARG A 861 11.28 -2.04 -5.13
C ARG A 861 11.25 -1.93 -3.61
N ALA A 862 10.58 -0.89 -3.10
CA ALA A 862 10.47 -0.56 -1.66
C ALA A 862 10.14 -1.74 -0.77
N ILE A 863 9.22 -2.59 -1.23
CA ILE A 863 8.82 -3.76 -0.48
C ILE A 863 9.89 -4.85 -0.38
N GLY A 864 10.66 -5.09 -1.44
CA GLY A 864 11.74 -6.08 -1.42
C GLY A 864 12.85 -5.64 -0.46
N HIS A 865 13.16 -4.34 -0.49
CA HIS A 865 14.13 -3.72 0.40
C HIS A 865 13.71 -3.84 1.87
N ASN A 866 12.47 -3.43 2.20
CA ASN A 866 11.98 -3.43 3.57
C ASN A 866 11.86 -4.85 4.15
N LYS A 867 11.40 -5.83 3.35
CA LYS A 867 11.36 -7.24 3.77
C LYS A 867 12.76 -7.77 4.08
N ALA A 868 13.74 -7.49 3.24
CA ALA A 868 15.09 -8.00 3.45
C ALA A 868 15.78 -7.34 4.68
N GLN A 869 15.67 -6.02 4.84
CA GLN A 869 16.32 -5.32 5.95
C GLN A 869 15.59 -5.51 7.28
N THR A 870 14.31 -5.16 7.33
CA THR A 870 13.57 -5.11 8.59
C THR A 870 13.17 -6.51 9.07
N PHE A 871 12.61 -7.35 8.19
CA PHE A 871 12.17 -8.70 8.61
C PHE A 871 13.34 -9.66 8.76
N LEU A 872 14.23 -9.76 7.76
CA LEU A 872 15.28 -10.79 7.76
C LEU A 872 16.55 -10.37 8.49
N LEU A 873 17.13 -9.21 8.14
CA LEU A 873 18.38 -8.76 8.77
C LEU A 873 18.17 -8.21 10.19
N GLY A 874 16.98 -7.73 10.51
CA GLY A 874 16.71 -7.05 11.77
C GLY A 874 17.29 -5.63 11.83
N VAL A 875 17.66 -5.05 10.68
CA VAL A 875 18.04 -3.63 10.57
C VAL A 875 16.77 -2.84 10.29
N ASN A 876 16.32 -2.03 11.25
CA ASN A 876 15.08 -1.29 11.11
C ASN A 876 15.24 -0.12 10.11
N GLN A 877 14.77 -0.32 8.88
CA GLN A 877 14.86 0.68 7.82
C GLN A 877 14.21 2.02 8.19
N PHE A 878 13.21 2.01 9.08
CA PHE A 878 12.52 3.23 9.51
C PHE A 878 13.45 4.23 10.21
N THR A 879 14.43 3.70 10.95
CA THR A 879 15.31 4.45 11.83
C THR A 879 16.75 4.46 11.35
N THR A 880 17.07 3.79 10.24
CA THR A 880 18.44 3.74 9.69
C THR A 880 18.96 5.16 9.41
N GLY A 881 20.10 5.50 10.00
CA GLY A 881 20.74 6.82 9.91
C GLY A 881 20.20 7.83 10.93
N LEU A 882 19.08 7.56 11.61
CA LEU A 882 18.42 8.53 12.49
C LEU A 882 19.27 8.85 13.72
N PHE A 883 19.71 7.82 14.46
CA PHE A 883 20.38 8.02 15.74
C PHE A 883 21.78 8.63 15.58
N LEU A 884 22.51 8.27 14.52
CA LEU A 884 23.75 8.96 14.16
C LEU A 884 23.51 10.43 13.85
N SER A 885 22.45 10.75 13.11
CA SER A 885 22.12 12.13 12.78
C SER A 885 21.75 12.93 14.03
N LEU A 886 21.02 12.33 14.97
CA LEU A 886 20.70 12.95 16.25
C LEU A 886 21.96 13.22 17.08
N TYR A 887 22.87 12.25 17.12
CA TYR A 887 24.16 12.38 17.81
C TYR A 887 25.00 13.51 17.22
N GLN A 888 25.22 13.49 15.89
CA GLN A 888 25.96 14.53 15.16
C GLN A 888 25.36 15.92 15.36
N PHE A 889 24.03 16.03 15.34
CA PHE A 889 23.34 17.31 15.54
C PHE A 889 23.57 17.87 16.95
N LEU A 890 23.60 17.01 17.97
CA LEU A 890 23.80 17.43 19.37
C LEU A 890 25.25 17.79 19.68
N GLU A 891 26.24 17.16 19.05
CA GLU A 891 27.66 17.41 19.29
C GLU A 891 28.14 18.80 18.82
N MET A 892 27.48 19.41 17.83
CA MET A 892 28.01 20.62 17.17
C MET A 892 27.98 21.90 18.03
N GLU A 893 27.05 22.04 19.00
CA GLU A 893 26.95 23.25 19.85
C GLU A 893 26.38 23.00 21.28
N GLY A 894 26.43 21.77 21.81
CA GLY A 894 26.08 21.45 23.20
C GLY A 894 24.65 21.82 23.64
N ALA A 895 24.52 22.71 24.65
CA ALA A 895 23.24 23.05 25.29
C ALA A 895 22.22 23.70 24.33
N LYS A 896 22.66 24.57 23.41
CA LYS A 896 21.78 25.26 22.45
C LYS A 896 21.12 24.26 21.49
N ARG A 897 21.90 23.32 20.93
CA ARG A 897 21.37 22.26 20.05
C ARG A 897 20.46 21.28 20.81
N THR A 898 20.69 21.08 22.12
CA THR A 898 19.79 20.27 22.96
C THR A 898 18.41 20.89 23.12
N GLU A 899 18.34 22.20 23.35
CA GLU A 899 17.06 22.93 23.37
C GLU A 899 16.40 22.89 22.00
N GLN A 900 17.16 23.16 20.93
CA GLN A 900 16.65 23.10 19.57
C GLN A 900 16.11 21.71 19.20
N PHE A 901 16.79 20.63 19.59
CA PHE A 901 16.32 19.26 19.36
C PHE A 901 14.94 19.03 20.01
N ARG A 902 14.76 19.45 21.27
CA ARG A 902 13.50 19.27 22.00
C ARG A 902 12.34 20.08 21.40
N LEU A 903 12.63 21.25 20.85
CA LEU A 903 11.62 22.18 20.32
C LEU A 903 11.31 21.96 18.84
N HIS A 904 12.32 21.66 18.03
CA HIS A 904 12.28 21.71 16.57
C HIS A 904 12.43 20.35 15.88
N ILE A 905 12.93 19.32 16.57
CA ILE A 905 13.14 17.99 15.95
C ILE A 905 12.22 16.94 16.55
N LEU A 906 12.34 16.69 17.86
CA LEU A 906 11.61 15.65 18.58
C LEU A 906 10.08 15.72 18.37
N PRO A 907 9.42 16.91 18.33
CA PRO A 907 7.98 17.01 18.09
C PRO A 907 7.54 16.54 16.70
N HIS A 908 8.43 16.54 15.71
CA HIS A 908 8.13 16.09 14.34
C HIS A 908 8.41 14.59 14.13
N LEU A 909 9.10 13.92 15.06
CA LEU A 909 9.42 12.50 14.93
C LEU A 909 8.20 11.61 15.25
N PRO A 910 7.94 10.55 14.46
CA PRO A 910 6.87 9.58 14.73
C PRO A 910 7.29 8.58 15.82
N VAL A 911 7.50 9.07 17.04
CA VAL A 911 8.11 8.33 18.17
C VAL A 911 7.42 7.00 18.49
N ARG A 912 6.09 6.91 18.34
CA ARG A 912 5.35 5.67 18.55
C ARG A 912 5.74 4.59 17.55
N ASP A 913 5.83 4.94 16.27
CA ASP A 913 6.22 4.02 15.21
C ASP A 913 7.70 3.64 15.34
N ILE A 914 8.54 4.58 15.77
CA ILE A 914 9.96 4.34 16.04
C ILE A 914 10.10 3.26 17.12
N LEU A 915 9.48 3.47 18.29
CA LEU A 915 9.56 2.53 19.41
C LEU A 915 8.96 1.16 19.05
N ASN A 916 7.80 1.15 18.38
CA ASN A 916 7.13 -0.09 17.99
C ASN A 916 7.95 -0.90 16.98
N THR A 917 8.49 -0.26 15.94
CA THR A 917 9.28 -0.96 14.94
C THR A 917 10.63 -1.43 15.49
N LEU A 918 11.24 -0.67 16.39
CA LEU A 918 12.45 -1.10 17.12
C LEU A 918 12.16 -2.34 17.98
N ARG A 919 11.11 -2.31 18.80
CA ARG A 919 10.75 -3.45 19.64
C ARG A 919 10.49 -4.71 18.81
N LEU A 920 9.72 -4.59 17.73
CA LEU A 920 9.28 -5.77 16.98
C LEU A 920 10.40 -6.36 16.11
N TYR A 921 11.15 -5.52 15.40
CA TYR A 921 12.01 -5.99 14.32
C TYR A 921 13.50 -5.79 14.58
N HIS A 922 13.90 -4.81 15.38
CA HIS A 922 15.31 -4.47 15.52
C HIS A 922 16.10 -5.56 16.26
N ASP A 923 17.23 -5.95 15.66
CA ASP A 923 18.22 -6.85 16.25
C ASP A 923 19.31 -6.01 16.94
N PRO A 924 19.26 -5.85 18.28
CA PRO A 924 20.16 -4.95 18.98
C PRO A 924 21.62 -5.44 19.01
N ASP A 925 21.86 -6.71 18.74
CA ASP A 925 23.21 -7.28 18.77
C ASP A 925 23.78 -7.48 17.37
N LEU A 926 23.01 -7.14 16.33
CA LEU A 926 23.33 -7.33 14.91
C LEU A 926 23.79 -8.77 14.61
N ILE A 927 23.21 -9.76 15.28
CA ILE A 927 23.55 -11.19 15.19
C ILE A 927 23.50 -11.67 13.75
N PHE A 928 22.46 -11.29 13.02
CA PHE A 928 22.25 -11.77 11.65
C PHE A 928 23.18 -11.09 10.65
N LEU A 929 23.47 -9.80 10.84
CA LEU A 929 24.43 -9.09 10.01
C LEU A 929 25.87 -9.58 10.23
N LYS A 930 26.25 -9.90 11.48
CA LYS A 930 27.58 -10.44 11.81
C LYS A 930 27.89 -11.76 11.08
N ARG A 931 26.88 -12.58 10.80
CA ARG A 931 27.05 -13.85 10.04
C ARG A 931 27.53 -13.65 8.61
N ILE A 932 27.26 -12.48 8.03
CA ILE A 932 27.62 -12.13 6.64
C ILE A 932 28.68 -11.03 6.57
N GLU A 933 29.12 -10.51 7.71
CA GLU A 933 30.08 -9.40 7.78
C GLU A 933 31.42 -9.77 7.11
N ASP A 934 31.88 -11.01 7.26
CA ASP A 934 33.11 -11.51 6.64
C ASP A 934 33.08 -11.56 5.10
N ALA A 935 31.91 -11.34 4.48
CA ALA A 935 31.81 -11.17 3.04
C ALA A 935 32.22 -9.76 2.59
N PHE A 936 32.18 -8.77 3.48
CA PHE A 936 32.53 -7.39 3.18
C PHE A 936 34.04 -7.11 3.33
N PRO A 937 34.58 -6.11 2.60
CA PRO A 937 35.94 -5.67 2.81
C PRO A 937 36.14 -5.10 4.23
N PRO A 938 37.31 -5.33 4.87
CA PRO A 938 37.61 -4.72 6.16
C PRO A 938 37.58 -3.20 6.04
N GLY A 939 36.96 -2.54 7.01
CA GLY A 939 36.84 -1.08 7.05
C GLY A 939 35.70 -0.49 6.22
N ASN A 940 34.76 -1.30 5.70
CA ASN A 940 33.57 -0.80 5.02
C ASN A 940 32.80 0.22 5.89
N SER A 941 32.63 1.44 5.39
CA SER A 941 32.11 2.56 6.18
C SER A 941 30.63 2.41 6.55
N ALA A 942 29.86 1.64 5.78
CA ALA A 942 28.45 1.37 6.05
C ALA A 942 28.27 0.49 7.29
N LEU A 943 29.09 -0.57 7.42
CA LEU A 943 29.06 -1.47 8.59
C LEU A 943 29.56 -0.76 9.85
N LYS A 944 30.59 0.09 9.72
CA LYS A 944 31.08 0.91 10.82
C LYS A 944 30.01 1.87 11.33
N ALA A 945 29.38 2.64 10.45
CA ALA A 945 28.30 3.55 10.80
C ALA A 945 27.14 2.82 11.48
N LEU A 946 26.73 1.66 10.97
CA LEU A 946 25.65 0.88 11.58
C LEU A 946 25.99 0.38 12.99
N LYS A 947 27.24 0.00 13.26
CA LYS A 947 27.72 -0.37 14.61
C LYS A 947 27.74 0.83 15.56
N GLU A 948 28.17 1.99 15.08
CA GLU A 948 28.12 3.24 15.84
C GLU A 948 26.68 3.62 16.19
N GLU A 949 25.78 3.56 15.20
CA GLU A 949 24.33 3.77 15.40
C GLU A 949 23.78 2.86 16.49
N GLN A 950 24.18 1.59 16.47
CA GLN A 950 23.73 0.60 17.43
C GLN A 950 24.16 0.92 18.87
N SER A 951 25.38 1.45 19.04
CA SER A 951 25.90 1.81 20.36
C SER A 951 25.17 2.99 20.99
N ILE A 952 24.72 3.95 20.16
CA ILE A 952 24.15 5.22 20.61
C ILE A 952 22.62 5.14 20.80
N LEU A 953 21.93 4.24 20.09
CA LEU A 953 20.45 4.26 20.04
C LEU A 953 19.79 4.20 21.44
N LYS A 954 20.40 3.49 22.40
CA LYS A 954 19.85 3.28 23.75
C LYS A 954 19.74 4.59 24.52
N ASP A 955 20.59 5.57 24.23
CA ASP A 955 20.61 6.87 24.90
C ASP A 955 19.39 7.73 24.50
N PHE A 956 18.82 7.48 23.32
CA PHE A 956 17.67 8.23 22.80
C PHE A 956 16.31 7.60 23.13
N ILE A 957 16.26 6.31 23.49
CA ILE A 957 14.98 5.63 23.81
C ILE A 957 14.19 6.36 24.91
N PRO A 958 14.79 6.77 26.05
CA PRO A 958 14.05 7.46 27.10
C PRO A 958 13.39 8.75 26.60
N LEU A 959 14.08 9.53 25.77
CA LEU A 959 13.56 10.78 25.19
C LEU A 959 12.35 10.52 24.29
N PHE A 960 12.35 9.42 23.54
CA PHE A 960 11.21 9.04 22.69
C PHE A 960 10.02 8.53 23.52
N GLN A 961 10.27 7.80 24.61
CA GLN A 961 9.23 7.34 25.55
C GLN A 961 8.55 8.52 26.25
N GLU A 962 9.33 9.50 26.67
CA GLU A 962 8.87 10.76 27.23
C GLU A 962 8.00 11.55 26.24
N GLU A 963 8.48 11.69 25.00
CA GLU A 963 7.73 12.35 23.93
C GLU A 963 6.44 11.61 23.57
N LEU A 964 6.42 10.27 23.63
CA LEU A 964 5.22 9.47 23.39
C LEU A 964 4.12 9.80 24.40
N LEU A 965 4.46 9.91 25.68
CA LEU A 965 3.52 10.31 26.73
C LEU A 965 3.03 11.74 26.53
N ARG A 966 3.94 12.67 26.22
CA ARG A 966 3.61 14.08 25.94
C ARG A 966 2.64 14.20 24.76
N LYS A 967 2.92 13.52 23.64
CA LYS A 967 2.05 13.47 22.45
C LYS A 967 0.72 12.78 22.71
N SER A 968 0.62 11.93 23.72
CA SER A 968 -0.64 11.28 24.10
C SER A 968 -1.48 12.12 25.07
N GLY A 969 -1.04 13.32 25.43
CA GLY A 969 -1.76 14.23 26.33
C GLY A 969 -1.55 13.92 27.82
N VAL A 970 -0.52 13.14 28.17
CA VAL A 970 -0.13 12.86 29.57
C VAL A 970 0.77 14.00 30.03
N LEU A 971 0.19 15.01 30.70
CA LEU A 971 0.90 16.18 31.22
C LEU A 971 1.15 16.04 32.72
N THR A 972 2.35 16.40 33.14
CA THR A 972 2.73 16.66 34.54
C THR A 972 3.30 18.07 34.62
N LYS A 973 2.92 18.88 35.63
CA LYS A 973 3.27 20.31 35.78
C LYS A 973 4.67 20.66 35.24
N GLY A 974 4.75 21.15 34.00
CA GLY A 974 5.98 21.63 33.36
C GLY A 974 7.16 20.64 33.31
N GLN A 975 6.96 19.35 33.62
CA GLN A 975 8.03 18.37 33.71
C GLN A 975 7.72 17.17 32.82
N ILE A 976 8.73 16.75 32.07
CA ILE A 976 8.75 15.44 31.44
C ILE A 976 8.70 14.39 32.57
N PRO A 977 7.86 13.33 32.47
CA PRO A 977 7.77 12.33 33.52
C PRO A 977 9.14 11.71 33.77
N CYS A 978 9.66 11.81 34.99
CA CYS A 978 10.90 11.13 35.34
C CYS A 978 10.71 9.61 35.19
N ARG A 979 11.78 8.86 34.94
CA ARG A 979 11.73 7.40 34.73
C ARG A 979 10.90 6.66 35.79
N LYS A 980 11.09 7.01 37.07
CA LYS A 980 10.33 6.43 38.19
C LYS A 980 8.82 6.55 38.00
N LYS A 981 8.35 7.69 37.50
CA LYS A 981 6.94 7.94 37.25
C LYS A 981 6.41 7.11 36.07
N ILE A 982 7.22 6.92 35.02
CA ILE A 982 6.84 6.03 33.92
C ILE A 982 6.64 4.61 34.43
N ASP A 983 7.59 4.10 35.23
CA ASP A 983 7.54 2.75 35.82
C ASP A 983 6.29 2.55 36.69
N GLU A 984 5.90 3.57 37.47
CA GLU A 984 4.66 3.56 38.27
C GLU A 984 3.38 3.55 37.41
N LEU A 985 3.41 4.14 36.21
CA LEU A 985 2.26 4.21 35.29
C LEU A 985 2.08 2.95 34.46
N LEU A 986 3.14 2.17 34.23
CA LEU A 986 3.12 1.01 33.36
C LEU A 986 1.94 0.03 33.57
N PRO A 987 1.56 -0.34 34.82
CA PRO A 987 0.47 -1.30 35.07
C PRO A 987 -0.93 -0.75 34.70
N TYR A 988 -1.02 0.55 34.50
CA TYR A 988 -2.25 1.30 34.32
C TYR A 988 -2.51 1.65 32.84
N LEU A 989 -1.48 1.51 32.00
CA LEU A 989 -1.53 1.79 30.57
C LEU A 989 -2.18 0.64 29.79
N ARG A 990 -2.63 0.97 28.59
CA ARG A 990 -3.01 -0.04 27.59
C ARG A 990 -1.79 -0.93 27.26
N PRO A 991 -1.96 -2.25 27.09
CA PRO A 991 -0.85 -3.19 26.89
C PRO A 991 0.14 -2.81 25.79
N ASP A 992 -0.33 -2.32 24.64
CA ASP A 992 0.50 -1.88 23.50
C ASP A 992 1.40 -0.70 23.86
N LEU A 993 0.99 0.19 24.76
CA LEU A 993 1.82 1.30 25.24
C LEU A 993 2.77 0.86 26.35
N ALA A 994 2.30 -0.02 27.24
CA ALA A 994 3.09 -0.56 28.33
C ALA A 994 4.35 -1.29 27.82
N VAL A 995 4.24 -2.05 26.72
CA VAL A 995 5.40 -2.71 26.08
C VAL A 995 6.38 -1.75 25.41
N LEU A 996 5.98 -0.51 25.11
CA LEU A 996 6.87 0.49 24.51
C LEU A 996 7.54 1.40 25.56
N LEU A 997 6.95 1.51 26.75
CA LEU A 997 7.41 2.39 27.83
C LEU A 997 8.23 1.66 28.91
N GLN A 998 8.38 0.35 28.81
CA GLN A 998 9.29 -0.45 29.65
C GLN A 998 10.75 -0.01 29.47
N ARG A 999 11.57 -0.26 30.50
CA ARG A 999 12.93 0.30 30.60
C ARG A 999 13.84 -0.21 29.50
N ASP A 1000 13.79 -1.51 29.27
CA ASP A 1000 14.40 -2.14 28.11
C ASP A 1000 13.29 -2.63 27.17
N ILE A 1001 13.15 -1.95 26.03
CA ILE A 1001 12.17 -2.32 25.00
C ILE A 1001 12.57 -3.60 24.23
N PHE A 1002 13.79 -4.11 24.43
CA PHE A 1002 14.32 -5.30 23.76
C PHE A 1002 14.28 -6.57 24.61
N ASN A 1003 13.78 -6.50 25.83
CA ASN A 1003 13.71 -7.61 26.79
C ASN A 1003 12.87 -8.81 26.27
N TRP A 1004 13.24 -10.02 26.72
CA TRP A 1004 12.62 -11.32 26.40
C TRP A 1004 11.86 -11.95 27.57
N GLU A 1005 12.01 -11.46 28.80
CA GLU A 1005 11.37 -12.00 30.00
C GLU A 1005 10.31 -11.04 30.57
N ALA A 1006 9.03 -11.45 30.52
CA ALA A 1006 7.90 -10.61 30.94
C ALA A 1006 7.89 -10.35 32.46
N ASP A 1007 8.24 -11.35 33.28
CA ASP A 1007 8.23 -11.25 34.75
C ASP A 1007 9.32 -10.30 35.27
N ALA A 1008 10.44 -10.15 34.54
CA ALA A 1008 11.46 -9.14 34.82
C ALA A 1008 10.96 -7.70 34.57
N ALA A 1009 9.90 -7.53 33.77
CA ALA A 1009 9.33 -6.22 33.44
C ALA A 1009 8.21 -5.78 34.40
N PHE A 1010 7.49 -6.70 35.05
CA PHE A 1010 6.35 -6.38 35.93
C PHE A 1010 6.11 -7.39 37.08
N PRO A 1011 6.09 -6.96 38.35
CA PRO A 1011 5.74 -7.84 39.47
C PRO A 1011 4.23 -8.20 39.50
N ALA A 1012 3.93 -9.49 39.70
CA ALA A 1012 2.64 -10.15 39.41
C ALA A 1012 1.41 -9.73 40.25
N ASN A 1013 1.57 -8.99 41.34
CA ASN A 1013 0.58 -9.02 42.43
C ASN A 1013 -0.52 -7.93 42.38
N ARG A 1014 -0.71 -7.20 41.26
CA ARG A 1014 -1.60 -6.01 41.21
C ARG A 1014 -2.53 -5.89 39.99
N LEU A 1015 -2.65 -6.91 39.15
CA LEU A 1015 -3.29 -6.77 37.81
C LEU A 1015 -4.35 -7.84 37.54
N SER A 1016 -5.36 -7.48 36.74
CA SER A 1016 -6.38 -8.44 36.30
C SER A 1016 -5.79 -9.45 35.31
N GLU A 1017 -6.26 -10.69 35.37
CA GLU A 1017 -5.81 -11.76 34.48
C GLU A 1017 -5.98 -11.40 33.00
N LYS A 1018 -7.08 -10.70 32.67
CA LYS A 1018 -7.34 -10.17 31.33
C LYS A 1018 -6.25 -9.22 30.83
N TRP A 1019 -5.77 -8.30 31.68
CA TRP A 1019 -4.68 -7.42 31.30
C TRP A 1019 -3.37 -8.19 31.11
N ARG A 1020 -3.08 -9.14 32.02
CA ARG A 1020 -1.86 -9.96 31.94
C ARG A 1020 -1.79 -10.73 30.63
N ARG A 1021 -2.90 -11.36 30.21
CA ARG A 1021 -2.98 -12.05 28.91
C ARG A 1021 -2.74 -11.10 27.74
N ALA A 1022 -3.41 -9.95 27.72
CA ALA A 1022 -3.24 -8.97 26.64
C ALA A 1022 -1.82 -8.37 26.58
N PHE A 1023 -1.19 -8.13 27.74
CA PHE A 1023 0.21 -7.72 27.83
C PHE A 1023 1.15 -8.82 27.32
N GLN A 1024 0.93 -10.06 27.74
CA GLN A 1024 1.71 -11.20 27.28
C GLN A 1024 1.62 -11.37 25.75
N GLU A 1025 0.42 -11.22 25.18
CA GLU A 1025 0.22 -11.28 23.73
C GLU A 1025 1.00 -10.20 22.96
N GLU A 1026 1.04 -8.96 23.46
CA GLU A 1026 1.86 -7.88 22.87
C GLU A 1026 3.35 -8.10 23.10
N PHE A 1027 3.72 -8.65 24.26
CA PHE A 1027 5.10 -8.91 24.64
C PHE A 1027 5.73 -10.03 23.79
N ASP A 1028 5.02 -11.14 23.62
CA ASP A 1028 5.45 -12.34 22.88
C ASP A 1028 5.66 -12.11 21.38
N LYS A 1029 5.12 -11.02 20.80
CA LYS A 1029 5.33 -10.70 19.39
C LYS A 1029 6.81 -10.63 19.02
N ARG A 1030 7.63 -9.97 19.85
CA ARG A 1030 9.08 -9.89 19.64
C ARG A 1030 9.72 -11.28 19.67
N ARG A 1031 9.29 -12.12 20.63
CA ARG A 1031 9.78 -13.49 20.78
C ARG A 1031 9.54 -14.32 19.53
N ILE A 1032 8.29 -14.36 19.08
CA ILE A 1032 7.85 -15.09 17.89
C ILE A 1032 8.61 -14.61 16.64
N ILE A 1033 8.79 -13.29 16.48
CA ILE A 1033 9.52 -12.71 15.34
C ILE A 1033 10.99 -13.13 15.36
N GLY A 1034 11.66 -13.05 16.52
CA GLY A 1034 13.06 -13.43 16.67
C GLY A 1034 13.32 -14.91 16.42
N GLU A 1035 12.48 -15.79 16.98
CA GLU A 1035 12.56 -17.24 16.77
C GLU A 1035 12.35 -17.62 15.30
N SER A 1036 11.33 -17.03 14.65
CA SER A 1036 11.06 -17.25 13.23
C SER A 1036 12.24 -16.79 12.36
N ARG A 1037 12.79 -15.60 12.65
CA ARG A 1037 13.97 -15.08 11.93
C ARG A 1037 15.19 -16.01 12.10
N LYS A 1038 15.44 -16.51 13.31
CA LYS A 1038 16.53 -17.46 13.56
C LYS A 1038 16.40 -18.71 12.68
N LYS A 1039 15.19 -19.29 12.62
CA LYS A 1039 14.89 -20.45 11.77
C LYS A 1039 15.07 -20.17 10.29
N MET A 1040 14.72 -18.96 9.83
CA MET A 1040 14.97 -18.56 8.44
C MET A 1040 16.47 -18.49 8.11
N TRP A 1041 17.29 -17.95 9.02
CA TRP A 1041 18.74 -17.84 8.82
C TRP A 1041 19.48 -19.17 8.84
N GLU A 1042 18.97 -20.19 9.55
CA GLU A 1042 19.50 -21.56 9.48
C GLU A 1042 19.50 -22.10 8.03
N MET A 1043 18.58 -21.63 7.17
CA MET A 1043 18.53 -21.99 5.75
C MET A 1043 19.24 -20.98 4.83
N LEU A 1044 19.21 -19.68 5.17
CA LEU A 1044 19.67 -18.60 4.29
C LEU A 1044 21.17 -18.27 4.41
N GLU A 1045 21.81 -18.56 5.54
CA GLU A 1045 23.15 -18.08 5.86
C GLU A 1045 24.20 -18.42 4.80
N LYS A 1046 24.33 -19.70 4.45
CA LYS A 1046 25.31 -20.17 3.49
C LYS A 1046 25.09 -19.61 2.07
N PRO A 1047 23.92 -19.78 1.42
CA PRO A 1047 23.73 -19.30 0.05
C PRO A 1047 23.89 -17.79 -0.08
N ILE A 1048 23.39 -17.01 0.89
CA ILE A 1048 23.47 -15.55 0.84
C ILE A 1048 24.90 -15.06 1.07
N SER A 1049 25.64 -15.66 2.01
CA SER A 1049 27.05 -15.29 2.25
C SER A 1049 27.91 -15.50 1.01
N GLU A 1050 27.73 -16.62 0.32
CA GLU A 1050 28.47 -16.95 -0.90
C GLU A 1050 28.12 -16.01 -2.07
N GLN A 1051 26.84 -15.66 -2.24
CA GLN A 1051 26.39 -14.69 -3.25
C GLN A 1051 26.96 -13.29 -3.00
N VAL A 1052 26.87 -12.79 -1.76
CA VAL A 1052 27.39 -11.46 -1.39
C VAL A 1052 28.90 -11.39 -1.59
N ARG A 1053 29.64 -12.41 -1.12
CA ARG A 1053 31.09 -12.48 -1.31
C ARG A 1053 31.47 -12.47 -2.79
N SER A 1054 30.82 -13.31 -3.60
CA SER A 1054 31.08 -13.39 -5.04
C SER A 1054 30.79 -12.07 -5.76
N PHE A 1055 29.72 -11.36 -5.36
CA PHE A 1055 29.41 -10.04 -5.91
C PHE A 1055 30.47 -9.00 -5.54
N ILE A 1056 30.94 -8.99 -4.29
CA ILE A 1056 31.95 -8.04 -3.82
C ILE A 1056 33.28 -8.26 -4.53
N GLU A 1057 33.70 -9.51 -4.73
CA GLU A 1057 34.91 -9.83 -5.49
C GLU A 1057 34.79 -9.42 -6.97
N LEU A 1058 33.63 -9.64 -7.59
CA LEU A 1058 33.34 -9.14 -8.94
C LEU A 1058 33.42 -7.61 -9.00
N ALA A 1059 32.80 -6.90 -8.05
CA ALA A 1059 32.82 -5.44 -8.00
C ALA A 1059 34.24 -4.88 -7.82
N LYS A 1060 35.06 -5.51 -6.97
CA LYS A 1060 36.49 -5.16 -6.80
C LYS A 1060 37.29 -5.38 -8.09
N ALA A 1061 37.10 -6.52 -8.76
CA ALA A 1061 37.80 -6.83 -10.02
C ALA A 1061 37.42 -5.84 -11.12
N VAL A 1062 36.15 -5.48 -11.23
CA VAL A 1062 35.68 -4.44 -12.16
C VAL A 1062 36.32 -3.09 -11.81
N LYS A 1063 36.29 -2.65 -10.54
CA LYS A 1063 36.91 -1.39 -10.10
C LYS A 1063 38.42 -1.34 -10.39
N SER A 1064 39.15 -2.42 -10.10
CA SER A 1064 40.61 -2.46 -10.30
C SER A 1064 40.97 -2.30 -11.78
N LEU A 1065 40.19 -2.91 -12.68
CA LEU A 1065 40.32 -2.73 -14.12
C LEU A 1065 40.00 -1.29 -14.56
N PHE A 1066 39.00 -0.64 -13.97
CA PHE A 1066 38.68 0.78 -14.21
C PHE A 1066 39.82 1.72 -13.80
N THR A 1067 40.38 1.56 -12.61
CA THR A 1067 41.48 2.42 -12.12
C THR A 1067 42.82 2.21 -12.85
N ARG A 1068 43.00 1.08 -13.57
CA ARG A 1068 44.26 0.71 -14.24
C ARG A 1068 44.30 1.07 -15.73
N GLU A 1069 43.41 1.94 -16.24
CA GLU A 1069 43.44 2.43 -17.63
C GLU A 1069 44.75 3.14 -18.02
N ALA A 1070 45.63 3.49 -17.08
CA ALA A 1070 46.96 4.06 -17.35
C ALA A 1070 48.14 3.07 -17.29
N ALA A 1071 47.94 1.79 -16.94
CA ALA A 1071 49.07 0.89 -16.64
C ALA A 1071 48.85 -0.58 -17.04
N PHE A 1072 48.54 -0.85 -18.30
CA PHE A 1072 48.74 -2.20 -18.88
C PHE A 1072 50.19 -2.39 -19.35
N GLN A 1073 51.12 -2.41 -18.39
CA GLN A 1073 52.42 -3.06 -18.54
C GLN A 1073 52.70 -3.90 -17.31
N LEU A 1074 52.14 -5.12 -17.26
CA LEU A 1074 52.56 -6.10 -16.26
C LEU A 1074 52.80 -7.45 -16.92
N ARG A 1075 54.04 -7.93 -16.72
CA ARG A 1075 54.54 -9.26 -17.05
C ARG A 1075 53.93 -10.28 -16.10
N GLY A 1076 53.42 -11.41 -16.62
CA GLY A 1076 53.17 -12.62 -15.82
C GLY A 1076 51.88 -13.38 -16.13
N SER A 1077 52.04 -14.65 -16.55
CA SER A 1077 51.06 -15.75 -16.69
C SER A 1077 49.61 -15.40 -17.03
N GLY A 1078 49.31 -15.20 -18.32
CA GLY A 1078 47.92 -15.13 -18.76
C GLY A 1078 47.29 -16.49 -19.03
N VAL A 1079 45.97 -16.50 -18.99
CA VAL A 1079 45.14 -17.66 -19.31
C VAL A 1079 44.76 -17.63 -20.79
N SER A 1080 44.71 -18.80 -21.44
CA SER A 1080 44.29 -18.93 -22.84
C SER A 1080 42.94 -18.26 -23.10
N ARG A 1081 42.91 -17.35 -24.08
CA ARG A 1081 41.72 -16.65 -24.58
C ARG A 1081 40.56 -17.59 -24.93
N GLY A 1082 40.86 -18.82 -25.35
CA GLY A 1082 39.84 -19.84 -25.64
C GLY A 1082 39.04 -20.31 -24.41
N ARG A 1083 39.65 -20.33 -23.22
CA ARG A 1083 39.00 -20.72 -21.96
C ARG A 1083 38.05 -19.63 -21.47
N VAL A 1084 38.50 -18.37 -21.53
CA VAL A 1084 37.72 -17.18 -21.19
C VAL A 1084 36.51 -17.04 -22.12
N THR A 1085 36.71 -17.22 -23.43
CA THR A 1085 35.62 -17.14 -24.41
C THR A 1085 34.54 -18.21 -24.17
N ARG A 1086 34.94 -19.45 -23.85
CA ARG A 1086 33.98 -20.53 -23.52
C ARG A 1086 33.16 -20.22 -22.27
N LEU A 1087 33.82 -19.77 -21.20
CA LEU A 1087 33.15 -19.42 -19.95
C LEU A 1087 32.18 -18.25 -20.15
N ALA A 1088 32.60 -17.22 -20.90
CA ALA A 1088 31.74 -16.09 -21.23
C ALA A 1088 30.54 -16.50 -22.09
N THR A 1089 30.69 -17.44 -23.04
CA THR A 1089 29.55 -17.99 -23.78
C THR A 1089 28.58 -18.76 -22.88
N GLN A 1090 29.09 -19.56 -21.93
CA GLN A 1090 28.25 -20.28 -20.96
C GLN A 1090 27.47 -19.31 -20.07
N ILE A 1091 28.13 -18.28 -19.54
CA ILE A 1091 27.49 -17.23 -18.72
C ILE A 1091 26.45 -16.47 -19.54
N ASN A 1092 26.75 -16.14 -20.81
CA ASN A 1092 25.81 -15.46 -21.68
C ASN A 1092 24.58 -16.33 -21.98
N ASP A 1093 24.75 -17.64 -22.09
CA ASP A 1093 23.62 -18.58 -22.22
C ASP A 1093 22.79 -18.68 -20.93
N MET A 1094 23.41 -18.68 -19.75
CA MET A 1094 22.69 -18.60 -18.45
C MET A 1094 21.90 -17.28 -18.33
N LEU A 1095 22.53 -16.15 -18.70
CA LEU A 1095 21.91 -14.82 -18.68
C LEU A 1095 20.75 -14.67 -19.67
N ARG A 1096 20.57 -15.57 -20.66
CA ARG A 1096 19.42 -15.53 -21.58
C ARG A 1096 18.10 -15.93 -20.92
N ASN A 1097 18.15 -16.75 -19.86
CA ASN A 1097 16.95 -17.23 -19.16
C ASN A 1097 16.47 -16.28 -18.07
N ILE A 1098 17.30 -15.32 -17.66
CA ILE A 1098 16.98 -14.35 -16.61
C ILE A 1098 16.15 -13.20 -17.21
N VAL A 1099 14.99 -12.90 -16.61
CA VAL A 1099 14.10 -11.81 -17.03
C VAL A 1099 14.80 -10.45 -16.83
N ASP A 1100 14.58 -9.49 -17.74
CA ASP A 1100 15.21 -8.16 -17.77
C ASP A 1100 15.29 -7.48 -16.39
N ASP A 1101 16.50 -7.52 -15.83
CA ASP A 1101 16.85 -7.02 -14.49
C ASP A 1101 18.05 -6.08 -14.63
N SER A 1102 18.09 -5.03 -13.81
CA SER A 1102 19.24 -4.12 -13.66
C SER A 1102 20.52 -4.90 -13.32
N MET A 1103 20.44 -5.96 -12.50
CA MET A 1103 21.58 -6.84 -12.22
C MET A 1103 22.00 -7.66 -13.45
N ARG A 1104 21.04 -8.16 -14.24
CA ARG A 1104 21.35 -8.85 -15.50
C ARG A 1104 22.07 -7.92 -16.48
N GLN A 1105 21.64 -6.66 -16.57
CA GLN A 1105 22.32 -5.65 -17.37
C GLN A 1105 23.72 -5.36 -16.85
N PHE A 1106 23.89 -5.22 -15.53
CA PHE A 1106 25.21 -5.10 -14.91
C PHE A 1106 26.11 -6.28 -15.26
N LEU A 1107 25.64 -7.52 -15.04
CA LEU A 1107 26.42 -8.74 -15.33
C LEU A 1107 26.74 -8.86 -16.82
N LEU A 1108 25.79 -8.60 -17.72
CA LEU A 1108 26.03 -8.59 -19.17
C LEU A 1108 27.06 -7.52 -19.58
N THR A 1109 26.96 -6.33 -19.01
CA THR A 1109 27.88 -5.22 -19.30
C THR A 1109 29.27 -5.54 -18.75
N ALA A 1110 29.35 -6.14 -17.56
CA ALA A 1110 30.59 -6.64 -16.98
C ALA A 1110 31.22 -7.74 -17.86
N VAL A 1111 30.44 -8.70 -18.38
CA VAL A 1111 30.96 -9.70 -19.35
C VAL A 1111 31.47 -9.03 -20.61
N GLN A 1112 30.72 -8.09 -21.18
CA GLN A 1112 31.13 -7.37 -22.39
C GLN A 1112 32.41 -6.57 -22.17
N PHE A 1113 32.52 -5.88 -21.04
CA PHE A 1113 33.73 -5.17 -20.63
C PHE A 1113 34.92 -6.10 -20.45
N LEU A 1114 34.74 -7.22 -19.71
CA LEU A 1114 35.77 -8.24 -19.51
C LEU A 1114 36.20 -8.94 -20.81
N LEU A 1115 35.34 -8.95 -21.84
CA LEU A 1115 35.64 -9.47 -23.18
C LEU A 1115 36.25 -8.43 -24.13
N TYR A 1116 36.10 -7.13 -23.85
CA TYR A 1116 36.61 -6.02 -24.67
C TYR A 1116 38.08 -5.71 -24.31
N LEU A 1117 38.91 -6.75 -24.26
CA LEU A 1117 40.37 -6.62 -24.15
C LEU A 1117 40.97 -6.52 -25.57
N PRO A 1118 41.94 -5.61 -25.80
CA PRO A 1118 42.48 -5.36 -27.14
C PRO A 1118 43.03 -6.63 -27.80
N GLU A 1119 42.86 -6.77 -29.12
CA GLU A 1119 43.26 -7.96 -29.89
C GLU A 1119 44.75 -8.29 -29.78
N THR A 1120 45.57 -7.32 -29.38
CA THR A 1120 47.01 -7.42 -29.16
C THR A 1120 47.41 -8.20 -27.90
N MET A 1121 46.49 -8.45 -26.98
CA MET A 1121 46.73 -9.29 -25.79
C MET A 1121 46.56 -10.78 -26.11
N LYS A 1122 47.67 -11.54 -26.11
CA LYS A 1122 47.64 -13.02 -26.23
C LYS A 1122 47.18 -13.70 -24.93
N ASP A 1123 47.39 -13.02 -23.81
CA ASP A 1123 47.31 -13.53 -22.44
C ASP A 1123 46.39 -12.61 -21.63
N ILE A 1124 45.28 -13.17 -21.12
CA ILE A 1124 44.29 -12.42 -20.32
C ILE A 1124 44.68 -12.49 -18.83
N PRO A 1125 44.59 -11.39 -18.06
CA PRO A 1125 44.86 -11.39 -16.62
C PRO A 1125 44.01 -12.41 -15.86
N GLU A 1126 44.58 -13.03 -14.82
CA GLU A 1126 43.89 -14.03 -14.01
C GLU A 1126 42.65 -13.46 -13.30
N GLU A 1127 42.67 -12.16 -12.97
CA GLU A 1127 41.57 -11.42 -12.35
C GLU A 1127 40.29 -11.45 -13.20
N VAL A 1128 40.41 -11.48 -14.53
CA VAL A 1128 39.28 -11.59 -15.46
C VAL A 1128 38.64 -12.98 -15.40
N LEU A 1129 39.45 -14.03 -15.28
CA LEU A 1129 38.96 -15.40 -15.13
C LEU A 1129 38.24 -15.59 -13.79
N LEU A 1130 38.78 -15.02 -12.71
CA LEU A 1130 38.17 -15.04 -11.39
C LEU A 1130 36.83 -14.30 -11.39
N ALA A 1131 36.77 -13.09 -11.94
CA ALA A 1131 35.53 -12.31 -12.08
C ALA A 1131 34.44 -13.07 -12.85
N LEU A 1132 34.79 -13.73 -13.96
CA LEU A 1132 33.83 -14.55 -14.71
C LEU A 1132 33.38 -15.79 -13.93
N ARG A 1133 34.26 -16.44 -13.16
CA ARG A 1133 33.88 -17.56 -12.28
C ARG A 1133 32.95 -17.12 -11.15
N ASP A 1134 33.19 -15.96 -10.56
CA ASP A 1134 32.33 -15.44 -9.49
C ASP A 1134 30.96 -15.04 -10.05
N MET A 1135 30.90 -14.55 -11.29
CA MET A 1135 29.63 -14.36 -11.99
C MET A 1135 28.89 -15.68 -12.27
N GLU A 1136 29.59 -16.71 -12.74
CA GLU A 1136 29.01 -18.04 -12.93
C GLU A 1136 28.44 -18.59 -11.61
N LYS A 1137 29.16 -18.42 -10.49
CA LYS A 1137 28.68 -18.80 -9.16
C LYS A 1137 27.42 -18.04 -8.76
N ILE A 1138 27.38 -16.71 -8.93
CA ILE A 1138 26.18 -15.91 -8.62
C ILE A 1138 24.97 -16.45 -9.39
N LEU A 1139 25.14 -16.75 -10.68
CA LEU A 1139 24.05 -17.24 -11.54
C LEU A 1139 23.58 -18.64 -11.15
N LYS A 1140 24.51 -19.55 -10.82
CA LYS A 1140 24.16 -20.90 -10.33
C LYS A 1140 23.45 -20.83 -8.98
N LEU A 1141 23.96 -20.01 -8.05
CA LEU A 1141 23.34 -19.83 -6.75
C LEU A 1141 21.96 -19.16 -6.87
N ASP A 1142 21.76 -18.23 -7.79
CA ASP A 1142 20.43 -17.64 -8.04
C ASP A 1142 19.40 -18.69 -8.53
N GLU A 1143 19.82 -19.68 -9.33
CA GLU A 1143 18.95 -20.76 -9.82
C GLU A 1143 18.74 -21.89 -8.80
N GLU A 1144 19.75 -22.19 -7.95
CA GLU A 1144 19.78 -23.36 -7.05
C GLU A 1144 19.80 -23.04 -5.55
N ALA A 1145 19.70 -21.76 -5.13
CA ALA A 1145 19.91 -21.34 -3.73
C ALA A 1145 19.09 -22.12 -2.71
N LEU A 1146 17.83 -22.42 -3.02
CA LEU A 1146 16.93 -23.19 -2.17
C LEU A 1146 16.03 -24.08 -3.02
N THR A 1147 15.71 -25.25 -2.49
CA THR A 1147 14.68 -26.12 -3.08
C THR A 1147 13.29 -25.49 -2.92
N GLN A 1148 12.34 -25.85 -3.79
CA GLN A 1148 10.95 -25.38 -3.66
C GLN A 1148 10.33 -25.70 -2.28
N GLU A 1149 10.77 -26.78 -1.64
CA GLU A 1149 10.30 -27.17 -0.30
C GLU A 1149 10.85 -26.23 0.77
N GLN A 1150 12.15 -25.92 0.76
CA GLN A 1150 12.76 -24.95 1.67
C GLN A 1150 12.16 -23.55 1.51
N GLN A 1151 11.87 -23.14 0.27
CA GLN A 1151 11.19 -21.89 -0.01
C GLN A 1151 9.79 -21.81 0.61
N ARG A 1152 9.02 -22.91 0.61
CA ARG A 1152 7.70 -22.99 1.27
C ARG A 1152 7.82 -22.85 2.79
N ILE A 1153 8.83 -23.48 3.38
CA ILE A 1153 9.07 -23.39 4.82
C ILE A 1153 9.47 -21.97 5.22
N LEU A 1154 10.36 -21.33 4.46
CA LEU A 1154 10.66 -19.89 4.63
C LEU A 1154 9.42 -19.01 4.53
N LEU A 1155 8.54 -19.29 3.56
CA LEU A 1155 7.29 -18.56 3.40
C LEU A 1155 6.38 -18.70 4.63
N SER A 1156 6.30 -19.89 5.22
CA SER A 1156 5.52 -20.13 6.43
C SER A 1156 6.00 -19.30 7.63
N TYR A 1157 7.32 -19.24 7.86
CA TYR A 1157 7.92 -18.40 8.92
C TYR A 1157 7.73 -16.91 8.63
N PHE A 1158 7.91 -16.48 7.38
CA PHE A 1158 7.64 -15.10 6.97
C PHE A 1158 6.18 -14.71 7.25
N LEU A 1159 5.22 -15.55 6.89
CA LEU A 1159 3.80 -15.29 7.14
C LEU A 1159 3.48 -15.34 8.64
N LYS A 1160 4.13 -16.20 9.43
CA LYS A 1160 4.01 -16.19 10.90
C LYS A 1160 4.45 -14.85 11.48
N MET A 1161 5.58 -14.30 11.04
CA MET A 1161 6.06 -12.97 11.44
C MET A 1161 5.09 -11.87 10.98
N ALA A 1162 4.61 -11.94 9.74
CA ALA A 1162 3.71 -10.94 9.17
C ALA A 1162 2.37 -10.88 9.92
N ARG A 1163 1.74 -12.02 10.16
CA ARG A 1163 0.48 -12.12 10.92
C ARG A 1163 0.64 -11.66 12.37
N THR A 1164 1.78 -11.97 12.98
CA THR A 1164 2.08 -11.60 14.38
C THR A 1164 2.25 -10.08 14.54
N SER A 1165 2.91 -9.44 13.57
CA SER A 1165 3.09 -7.99 13.57
C SER A 1165 1.91 -7.22 12.95
N GLY A 1166 1.01 -7.90 12.24
CA GLY A 1166 -0.09 -7.27 11.51
C GLY A 1166 0.36 -6.45 10.31
N ASN A 1167 1.55 -6.74 9.77
CA ASN A 1167 2.18 -6.05 8.65
C ASN A 1167 3.07 -7.02 7.89
N SER A 1168 3.03 -6.99 6.55
CA SER A 1168 3.84 -7.84 5.68
C SER A 1168 4.68 -7.04 4.66
N GLY A 1169 4.63 -5.70 4.74
CA GLY A 1169 5.06 -4.77 3.69
C GLY A 1169 6.25 -3.89 3.99
#